data_AF-A0A5D8Z1D3-F1
#
_entry.id   AF-A0A5D8Z1D3-F1
#
_cell.length_a   1.000
_cell.length_b   1.000
_cell.length_c   1.000
_cell.angle_alpha   90.00
_cell.angle_beta   90.00
_cell.angle_gamma   90.00
#
_symmetry.space_group_name_H-M   'P 1'
#
loop_
_entity.id
_entity.type
_entity.pdbx_description
1 polymer ?
#
loop_
_entity_poly.entity_id
_entity_poly.type
_entity_poly.pdbx_seq_one_letter_code
_entity_poly.pdbx_strand_id
1 'polypeptide(L)'
;MTVPPPRGGSKSWLPAAPGYYTLRLRAVPTVADPGDARPIEARIDEAFAVFTDEVVEQTYDVQVGNVAAARVTPRQPLSTSPRTAQVQGITAQAVPSTGGLNYTVYYGNLHSQTNHSDGGGDLATCTGAQAPQTGKYGPADAYTMMQNQAHGDFLLTSEHNHMFDGSDSTNTSANPTTAINLFHSGLTAAANYRTAHPSFLALYGLEWGVISNGGHLNILNVDQLTEWETNSSGQLIGEVNTPKSDYAALYSTMKAHGWIGMFNHPATSGQFIVGGTALGYDANGAQVMMLAEVLNSSAFSTNTTETETGRSSYQSAWNILLERGYKVAPASDQDNHCANWGLSFTNRTGVLLPSGTVLNPTNFYDAIRARRVFATEDRTGQLVLSANGHVMGESFSNSGTLTLTANFASTSGQTAQRVQFFQGVPGSNGTVTQLYEGSDTTTITPASGEHFYYAQVTEANGLRLWSAPVWVTQGTGGGGGDTQLPTASASESGTSGTITLSATASDNVGVTKVEFYVDGALKGSDATSPYSMTLDSTTLSNGSHTLVAKAYDAAGNVGSSSSVAFSVSNAVIETELVQNGGFESGASYWTATSGAVTNSSTYVAHAGTYKMWLDGYGTTTTEYGYQTISIPAGTTTATLTFWVRVDSAETTTSSAYDTLKVQLRNSSNTVLTTLATYSNLNKGSSYVQKTFDVSAYRGQTVRVYFEGSEDSSLATSFLLDDVSLRAK
;
A
#
# COMPACT_ATOMS: atom_id res chain seq x y z
N MET A 1 8.70 -28.26 -40.16
CA MET A 1 9.70 -28.26 -39.08
C MET A 1 10.09 -29.71 -38.78
N THR A 2 11.36 -29.98 -38.50
CA THR A 2 11.88 -31.32 -38.22
C THR A 2 12.47 -31.36 -36.81
N VAL A 3 12.08 -32.32 -35.98
CA VAL A 3 12.53 -32.41 -34.57
C VAL A 3 13.80 -33.27 -34.50
N PRO A 4 14.85 -32.84 -33.76
CA PRO A 4 16.07 -33.63 -33.64
C PRO A 4 15.79 -34.95 -32.91
N PRO A 5 16.38 -36.08 -33.34
CA PRO A 5 16.22 -37.35 -32.64
C PRO A 5 16.96 -37.31 -31.28
N PRO A 6 16.56 -38.15 -30.31
CA PRO A 6 17.34 -38.37 -29.08
C PRO A 6 18.77 -38.80 -29.45
N ARG A 7 19.76 -38.33 -28.69
CA ARG A 7 21.19 -38.61 -28.93
C ARG A 7 21.42 -40.11 -29.13
N GLY A 8 21.76 -40.53 -30.35
CA GLY A 8 22.22 -41.89 -30.68
C GLY A 8 21.48 -42.63 -31.82
N GLY A 9 20.41 -42.09 -32.40
CA GLY A 9 19.66 -42.74 -33.49
C GLY A 9 20.03 -42.27 -34.90
N SER A 10 20.09 -43.20 -35.87
CA SER A 10 20.36 -42.93 -37.29
C SER A 10 19.29 -42.07 -37.97
N LYS A 11 19.76 -41.15 -38.83
CA LYS A 11 19.05 -40.11 -39.60
C LYS A 11 17.71 -40.54 -40.25
N SER A 12 16.60 -40.11 -39.68
CA SER A 12 15.48 -39.56 -40.46
C SER A 12 14.77 -38.49 -39.62
N TRP A 13 14.71 -37.28 -40.16
CA TRP A 13 13.95 -36.17 -39.59
C TRP A 13 12.47 -36.44 -39.87
N LEU A 14 11.71 -36.88 -38.87
CA LEU A 14 10.27 -37.08 -39.04
C LEU A 14 9.57 -35.71 -39.15
N PRO A 15 8.58 -35.55 -40.06
CA PRO A 15 7.74 -34.36 -40.06
C PRO A 15 7.06 -34.21 -38.70
N ALA A 16 7.16 -33.03 -38.10
CA ALA A 16 6.39 -32.71 -36.90
C ALA A 16 4.89 -32.91 -37.17
N ALA A 17 4.20 -33.60 -36.25
CA ALA A 17 2.75 -33.79 -36.34
C ALA A 17 2.02 -32.43 -36.29
N PRO A 18 0.83 -32.30 -36.90
CA PRO A 18 0.07 -31.06 -36.81
C PRO A 18 -0.18 -30.64 -35.36
N GLY A 19 0.13 -29.39 -35.02
CA GLY A 19 0.03 -28.88 -33.66
C GLY A 19 0.72 -27.53 -33.48
N TYR A 20 0.64 -26.99 -32.26
CA TYR A 20 1.39 -25.79 -31.87
C TYR A 20 2.69 -26.18 -31.18
N TYR A 21 3.76 -25.46 -31.52
CA TYR A 21 5.08 -25.65 -30.94
C TYR A 21 5.60 -24.31 -30.44
N THR A 22 6.12 -24.27 -29.22
CA THR A 22 6.76 -23.07 -28.69
C THR A 22 8.21 -23.02 -29.15
N LEU A 23 8.55 -22.01 -29.96
CA LEU A 23 9.93 -21.64 -30.26
C LEU A 23 10.47 -20.82 -29.09
N ARG A 24 11.62 -21.21 -28.55
CA ARG A 24 12.37 -20.46 -27.54
C ARG A 24 13.65 -19.94 -28.16
N LEU A 25 13.72 -18.64 -28.39
CA LEU A 25 14.91 -17.95 -28.89
C LEU A 25 15.62 -17.30 -27.71
N ARG A 26 16.94 -17.49 -27.62
CA ARG A 26 17.79 -16.86 -26.62
C ARG A 26 18.90 -16.10 -27.33
N ALA A 27 19.13 -14.87 -26.89
CA ALA A 27 20.20 -14.01 -27.37
C ALA A 27 21.02 -13.50 -26.18
N VAL A 28 22.31 -13.31 -26.40
CA VAL A 28 23.25 -12.69 -25.47
C VAL A 28 24.13 -11.73 -26.24
N PRO A 29 24.66 -10.68 -25.59
CA PRO A 29 25.74 -9.90 -26.15
C PRO A 29 26.89 -10.81 -26.59
N THR A 30 27.52 -10.48 -27.70
CA THR A 30 28.75 -11.15 -28.13
C THR A 30 29.83 -10.11 -28.35
N VAL A 31 31.02 -10.36 -27.81
CA VAL A 31 32.21 -9.57 -28.15
C VAL A 31 32.75 -10.17 -29.44
N ALA A 32 32.39 -9.59 -30.57
CA ALA A 32 32.94 -10.02 -31.86
C ALA A 32 34.40 -9.55 -31.97
N ASP A 33 35.36 -10.40 -31.58
CA ASP A 33 36.77 -10.21 -31.95
C ASP A 33 36.98 -10.76 -33.37
N PRO A 34 37.29 -9.91 -34.37
CA PRO A 34 37.54 -10.35 -35.74
C PRO A 34 38.70 -11.36 -35.88
N GLY A 35 39.58 -11.47 -34.87
CA GLY A 35 40.68 -12.42 -34.81
C GLY A 35 40.35 -13.76 -34.14
N ASP A 36 39.15 -13.94 -33.57
CA ASP A 36 38.79 -15.16 -32.84
C ASP A 36 38.47 -16.32 -33.80
N ALA A 37 39.42 -17.24 -33.93
CA ALA A 37 39.35 -18.43 -34.79
C ALA A 37 38.58 -19.62 -34.17
N ARG A 38 38.00 -19.47 -32.97
CA ARG A 38 37.20 -20.54 -32.35
C ARG A 38 35.89 -20.79 -33.13
N PRO A 39 35.35 -22.02 -33.12
CA PRO A 39 34.04 -22.33 -33.71
C PRO A 39 32.92 -21.45 -33.15
N ILE A 40 31.91 -21.14 -33.97
CA ILE A 40 30.81 -20.26 -33.56
C ILE A 40 30.05 -20.81 -32.35
N GLU A 41 29.91 -22.13 -32.25
CA GLU A 41 29.26 -22.80 -31.13
C GLU A 41 30.01 -22.55 -29.81
N ALA A 42 31.34 -22.61 -29.81
CA ALA A 42 32.15 -22.37 -28.62
C ALA A 42 32.06 -20.91 -28.14
N ARG A 43 31.99 -19.96 -29.08
CA ARG A 43 31.81 -18.53 -28.77
C ARG A 43 30.41 -18.24 -28.25
N ILE A 44 29.39 -18.93 -28.76
CA ILE A 44 28.02 -18.86 -28.26
C ILE A 44 27.96 -19.39 -26.82
N ASP A 45 28.50 -20.59 -26.56
CA ASP A 45 28.50 -21.20 -25.23
C ASP A 45 29.23 -20.32 -24.20
N GLU A 46 30.37 -19.72 -24.57
CA GLU A 46 31.08 -18.77 -23.71
C GLU A 46 30.26 -17.48 -23.48
N ALA A 47 29.67 -16.89 -24.52
CA ALA A 47 28.85 -15.70 -24.36
C ALA A 47 27.67 -15.95 -23.41
N PHE A 48 27.02 -17.11 -23.49
CA PHE A 48 25.97 -17.52 -22.54
C PHE A 48 26.49 -17.77 -21.12
N ALA A 49 27.77 -18.14 -20.96
CA ALA A 49 28.39 -18.32 -19.64
C ALA A 49 28.88 -17.00 -19.02
N VAL A 50 29.26 -16.01 -19.84
CA VAL A 50 29.78 -14.70 -19.40
C VAL A 50 28.64 -13.71 -19.14
N PHE A 51 27.65 -13.66 -20.04
CA PHE A 51 26.56 -12.68 -20.00
C PHE A 51 25.27 -13.31 -19.47
N THR A 52 25.36 -14.07 -18.38
CA THR A 52 24.20 -14.77 -17.78
C THR A 52 23.08 -13.82 -17.37
N ASP A 53 23.43 -12.58 -17.02
CA ASP A 53 22.51 -11.56 -16.52
C ASP A 53 21.95 -10.67 -17.65
N GLU A 54 22.39 -10.88 -18.89
CA GLU A 54 21.98 -10.13 -20.08
C GLU A 54 21.34 -11.05 -21.14
N VAL A 55 20.91 -12.25 -20.74
CA VAL A 55 20.20 -13.18 -21.62
C VAL A 55 18.81 -12.61 -21.93
N VAL A 56 18.59 -12.27 -23.20
CA VAL A 56 17.26 -11.96 -23.72
C VAL A 56 16.62 -13.24 -24.22
N GLU A 57 15.45 -13.56 -23.70
CA GLU A 57 14.66 -14.69 -24.14
C GLU A 57 13.34 -14.24 -24.76
N GLN A 58 12.98 -14.84 -25.89
CA GLN A 58 11.71 -14.64 -26.56
C GLN A 58 11.07 -15.99 -26.85
N THR A 59 9.76 -16.06 -26.68
CA THR A 59 8.97 -17.27 -26.96
C THR A 59 7.85 -16.98 -27.93
N TYR A 60 7.71 -17.81 -28.97
CA TYR A 60 6.63 -17.70 -29.95
C TYR A 60 6.01 -19.06 -30.21
N ASP A 61 4.70 -19.14 -30.14
CA ASP A 61 3.98 -20.33 -30.58
C ASP A 61 3.83 -20.31 -32.09
N VAL A 62 4.23 -21.39 -32.75
CA VAL A 62 4.07 -21.60 -34.19
C VAL A 62 3.14 -22.76 -34.46
N GLN A 63 2.20 -22.55 -35.37
CA GLN A 63 1.36 -23.61 -35.90
C GLN A 63 2.14 -24.40 -36.95
N VAL A 64 2.19 -25.72 -36.79
CA VAL A 64 2.70 -26.65 -37.80
C VAL A 64 1.52 -27.47 -38.31
N GLY A 65 1.29 -27.50 -39.62
CA GLY A 65 0.19 -28.23 -40.24
C GLY A 65 -1.20 -27.64 -39.93
N ASN A 66 -2.24 -28.40 -40.28
CA ASN A 66 -3.64 -28.00 -40.04
C ASN A 66 -4.06 -28.40 -38.63
N VAL A 67 -4.38 -27.42 -37.79
CA VAL A 67 -4.90 -27.63 -36.44
C VAL A 67 -6.37 -27.22 -36.41
N ALA A 68 -7.23 -28.03 -35.78
CA ALA A 68 -8.64 -27.70 -35.65
C ALA A 68 -8.81 -26.38 -34.89
N ALA A 69 -9.71 -25.53 -35.37
CA ALA A 69 -10.03 -24.26 -34.71
C ALA A 69 -10.64 -24.49 -33.32
N ALA A 70 -10.44 -23.52 -32.43
CA ALA A 70 -11.04 -23.53 -31.11
C ALA A 70 -12.58 -23.51 -31.21
N ARG A 71 -13.24 -24.19 -30.27
CA ARG A 71 -14.70 -24.15 -30.15
C ARG A 71 -15.10 -22.87 -29.43
N VAL A 72 -15.55 -21.88 -30.19
CA VAL A 72 -16.00 -20.60 -29.65
C VAL A 72 -17.49 -20.42 -29.90
N THR A 73 -18.21 -20.05 -28.85
CA THR A 73 -19.61 -19.65 -28.95
C THR A 73 -19.68 -18.28 -29.62
N PRO A 74 -20.39 -18.11 -30.75
CA PRO A 74 -20.52 -16.80 -31.39
C PRO A 74 -21.10 -15.76 -30.41
N ARG A 75 -20.43 -14.62 -30.28
CA ARG A 75 -20.87 -13.47 -29.47
C ARG A 75 -20.98 -12.23 -30.34
N GLN A 76 -21.94 -11.37 -30.02
CA GLN A 76 -21.96 -10.02 -30.59
C GLN A 76 -20.74 -9.26 -30.07
N PRO A 77 -20.06 -8.43 -30.89
CA PRO A 77 -19.04 -7.53 -30.37
C PRO A 77 -19.63 -6.53 -29.37
N LEU A 78 -18.85 -6.14 -28.37
CA LEU A 78 -19.15 -4.99 -27.51
C LEU A 78 -19.14 -3.71 -28.34
N SER A 79 -19.90 -2.72 -27.88
CA SER A 79 -19.93 -1.38 -28.48
C SER A 79 -18.52 -0.80 -28.54
N THR A 80 -18.22 -0.12 -29.64
CA THR A 80 -16.99 0.66 -29.82
C THR A 80 -17.34 2.13 -30.05
N SER A 81 -16.34 2.99 -29.97
CA SER A 81 -16.47 4.38 -30.40
C SER A 81 -16.99 4.48 -31.85
N PRO A 82 -17.84 5.47 -32.18
CA PRO A 82 -18.35 5.66 -33.54
C PRO A 82 -17.25 5.75 -34.62
N ARG A 83 -16.02 6.18 -34.26
CA ARG A 83 -14.89 6.27 -35.19
C ARG A 83 -14.36 4.88 -35.56
N THR A 84 -14.15 4.02 -34.57
CA THR A 84 -13.79 2.62 -34.78
C THR A 84 -14.86 1.89 -35.59
N ALA A 85 -16.14 2.22 -35.35
CA ALA A 85 -17.26 1.66 -36.12
C ALA A 85 -17.32 2.15 -37.58
N GLN A 86 -16.93 3.40 -37.87
CA GLN A 86 -16.95 3.97 -39.23
C GLN A 86 -15.92 3.36 -40.18
N VAL A 87 -14.73 2.99 -39.69
CA VAL A 87 -13.70 2.30 -40.49
C VAL A 87 -14.15 0.91 -40.94
N GLN A 88 -15.20 0.36 -40.32
CA GLN A 88 -15.63 -1.02 -40.48
C GLN A 88 -16.94 -1.19 -41.25
N GLY A 89 -17.55 -0.11 -41.75
CA GLY A 89 -18.84 -0.18 -42.46
C GLY A 89 -20.01 -0.67 -41.60
N ILE A 90 -19.86 -0.70 -40.27
CA ILE A 90 -20.86 -1.19 -39.34
C ILE A 90 -21.79 -0.04 -38.99
N THR A 91 -22.95 0.03 -39.65
CA THR A 91 -24.05 0.89 -39.19
C THR A 91 -24.43 0.46 -37.78
N ALA A 92 -24.26 1.36 -36.81
CA ALA A 92 -24.57 1.16 -35.41
C ALA A 92 -25.90 0.41 -35.22
N GLN A 93 -25.83 -0.85 -34.81
CA GLN A 93 -27.00 -1.57 -34.32
C GLN A 93 -27.05 -1.45 -32.80
N ALA A 94 -28.22 -1.00 -32.34
CA ALA A 94 -28.55 -0.80 -30.95
C ALA A 94 -28.63 -2.13 -30.18
N VAL A 95 -28.25 -2.03 -28.90
CA VAL A 95 -28.44 -2.96 -27.76
C VAL A 95 -27.43 -4.12 -27.65
N PRO A 96 -26.63 -4.19 -26.56
CA PRO A 96 -25.74 -5.33 -26.30
C PRO A 96 -26.53 -6.57 -25.89
N SER A 97 -26.22 -7.72 -26.50
CA SER A 97 -26.66 -9.05 -26.02
C SER A 97 -25.49 -10.00 -25.77
N THR A 98 -24.36 -9.48 -25.31
CA THR A 98 -23.20 -10.27 -24.85
C THR A 98 -23.40 -10.79 -23.43
N GLY A 99 -24.42 -11.64 -23.22
CA GLY A 99 -24.56 -12.40 -21.97
C GLY A 99 -24.54 -11.57 -20.67
N GLY A 100 -24.89 -10.28 -20.72
CA GLY A 100 -24.91 -9.37 -19.56
C GLY A 100 -23.74 -8.37 -19.46
N LEU A 101 -22.73 -8.40 -20.35
CA LEU A 101 -21.62 -7.45 -20.30
C LEU A 101 -22.01 -6.09 -20.92
N ASN A 102 -22.03 -5.04 -20.09
CA ASN A 102 -22.43 -3.70 -20.50
C ASN A 102 -21.24 -2.73 -20.53
N TYR A 103 -20.35 -2.90 -21.51
CA TYR A 103 -19.16 -2.07 -21.71
C TYR A 103 -19.04 -1.53 -23.14
N THR A 104 -18.39 -0.37 -23.26
CA THR A 104 -17.84 0.19 -24.50
C THR A 104 -16.31 0.03 -24.50
N VAL A 105 -15.76 -0.46 -25.61
CA VAL A 105 -14.32 -0.60 -25.82
C VAL A 105 -13.74 0.64 -26.49
N TYR A 106 -12.62 1.13 -25.95
CA TYR A 106 -11.79 2.16 -26.54
C TYR A 106 -10.39 1.63 -26.82
N TYR A 107 -9.83 1.92 -27.99
CA TYR A 107 -8.52 1.41 -28.41
C TYR A 107 -7.49 2.52 -28.51
N GLY A 108 -6.28 2.24 -28.06
CA GLY A 108 -5.20 3.20 -28.17
C GLY A 108 -3.83 2.65 -27.81
N ASN A 109 -2.86 3.54 -27.72
CA ASN A 109 -1.54 3.23 -27.20
C ASN A 109 -1.25 4.10 -25.97
N LEU A 110 -0.58 3.49 -24.99
CA LEU A 110 -0.18 4.08 -23.73
C LEU A 110 1.32 4.31 -23.63
N HIS A 111 2.08 4.14 -24.72
CA HIS A 111 3.53 4.29 -24.73
C HIS A 111 4.00 4.81 -26.09
N SER A 112 4.43 6.08 -26.13
CA SER A 112 4.80 6.80 -27.35
C SER A 112 5.57 8.08 -27.03
N GLN A 113 6.60 8.39 -27.80
CA GLN A 113 7.54 9.48 -27.57
C GLN A 113 7.32 10.56 -28.63
N THR A 114 7.62 11.82 -28.28
CA THR A 114 7.55 12.95 -29.20
C THR A 114 8.81 13.79 -29.12
N ASN A 115 8.84 14.94 -29.78
CA ASN A 115 9.96 15.86 -29.69
C ASN A 115 10.11 16.56 -28.32
N HIS A 116 9.36 16.14 -27.29
CA HIS A 116 9.63 16.58 -25.92
C HIS A 116 10.69 15.69 -25.23
N SER A 117 10.91 14.46 -25.71
CA SER A 117 12.12 13.66 -25.45
C SER A 117 12.86 13.37 -26.76
N ASP A 118 13.15 12.10 -27.04
CA ASP A 118 13.88 11.54 -28.17
C ASP A 118 12.97 11.00 -29.29
N GLY A 119 11.68 11.33 -29.27
CA GLY A 119 10.72 10.93 -30.30
C GLY A 119 10.47 12.00 -31.37
N GLY A 120 9.40 11.81 -32.15
CA GLY A 120 8.97 12.77 -33.16
C GLY A 120 9.86 12.86 -34.40
N GLY A 121 10.67 11.83 -34.68
CA GLY A 121 11.55 11.79 -35.85
C GLY A 121 10.78 11.79 -37.18
N ASP A 122 11.29 12.50 -38.18
CA ASP A 122 10.70 12.50 -39.53
C ASP A 122 10.87 11.12 -40.18
N LEU A 123 9.77 10.50 -40.62
CA LEU A 123 9.77 9.14 -41.18
C LEU A 123 10.76 8.95 -42.34
N ALA A 124 11.03 10.00 -43.12
CA ALA A 124 11.97 9.91 -44.24
C ALA A 124 13.42 9.71 -43.80
N THR A 125 13.76 10.11 -42.56
CA THR A 125 15.13 10.11 -42.04
C THR A 125 15.29 9.38 -40.70
N CYS A 126 14.19 8.98 -40.06
CA CYS A 126 14.20 8.32 -38.76
C CYS A 126 14.81 6.92 -38.89
N THR A 127 15.80 6.64 -38.04
CA THR A 127 16.50 5.34 -37.98
C THR A 127 16.64 4.81 -36.54
N GLY A 128 16.05 5.52 -35.57
CA GLY A 128 16.19 5.25 -34.13
C GLY A 128 15.66 6.40 -33.28
N ALA A 129 15.97 6.37 -31.98
CA ALA A 129 15.80 7.51 -31.08
C ALA A 129 16.51 8.76 -31.61
N GLN A 130 15.90 9.92 -31.41
CA GLN A 130 16.45 11.22 -31.79
C GLN A 130 17.31 11.77 -30.66
N ALA A 131 18.23 12.70 -30.97
CA ALA A 131 18.81 13.51 -29.90
C ALA A 131 17.66 14.26 -29.19
N PRO A 132 17.66 14.35 -27.85
CA PRO A 132 16.56 14.94 -27.09
C PRO A 132 16.14 16.31 -27.64
N GLN A 133 14.84 16.46 -27.85
CA GLN A 133 14.15 17.66 -28.36
C GLN A 133 14.47 18.06 -29.81
N THR A 134 15.19 17.22 -30.57
CA THR A 134 15.49 17.50 -31.98
C THR A 134 14.45 16.96 -32.96
N GLY A 135 13.51 16.15 -32.46
CA GLY A 135 12.37 15.65 -33.24
C GLY A 135 11.56 16.78 -33.89
N LYS A 136 11.01 16.49 -35.07
CA LYS A 136 10.23 17.46 -35.84
C LYS A 136 8.80 17.61 -35.34
N TYR A 137 8.24 16.53 -34.77
CA TYR A 137 6.81 16.41 -34.48
C TYR A 137 6.56 16.27 -32.97
N GLY A 138 5.59 17.03 -32.46
CA GLY A 138 5.29 17.09 -31.03
C GLY A 138 3.98 16.41 -30.63
N PRO A 139 3.53 16.59 -29.37
CA PRO A 139 2.36 15.92 -28.83
C PRO A 139 1.07 16.10 -29.65
N ALA A 140 0.80 17.31 -30.14
CA ALA A 140 -0.39 17.58 -30.93
C ALA A 140 -0.40 16.86 -32.29
N ASP A 141 0.78 16.68 -32.92
CA ASP A 141 0.93 15.92 -34.16
C ASP A 141 0.66 14.44 -33.90
N ALA A 142 1.18 13.90 -32.79
CA ALA A 142 0.96 12.53 -32.37
C ALA A 142 -0.52 12.22 -32.14
N TYR A 143 -1.24 13.08 -31.41
CA TYR A 143 -2.68 12.95 -31.21
C TYR A 143 -3.44 13.00 -32.52
N THR A 144 -3.08 13.91 -33.42
CA THR A 144 -3.70 14.06 -34.74
C THR A 144 -3.50 12.82 -35.61
N MET A 145 -2.31 12.25 -35.59
CA MET A 145 -2.02 11.01 -36.33
C MET A 145 -2.81 9.83 -35.76
N MET A 146 -2.77 9.64 -34.44
CA MET A 146 -3.48 8.55 -33.80
C MET A 146 -5.00 8.64 -34.03
N GLN A 147 -5.57 9.84 -33.90
CA GLN A 147 -7.00 10.05 -34.11
C GLN A 147 -7.42 9.87 -35.57
N ASN A 148 -6.70 10.51 -36.52
CA ASN A 148 -7.21 10.67 -37.89
C ASN A 148 -6.69 9.61 -38.87
N GLN A 149 -5.50 9.06 -38.61
CA GLN A 149 -4.86 8.09 -39.50
C GLN A 149 -4.90 6.68 -38.92
N ALA A 150 -4.55 6.52 -37.63
CA ALA A 150 -4.56 5.22 -36.97
C ALA A 150 -5.93 4.83 -36.40
N HIS A 151 -6.90 5.76 -36.41
CA HIS A 151 -8.26 5.60 -35.94
C HIS A 151 -8.38 5.09 -34.49
N GLY A 152 -7.44 5.51 -33.65
CA GLY A 152 -7.46 5.27 -32.21
C GLY A 152 -8.40 6.23 -31.48
N ASP A 153 -8.82 5.82 -30.29
CA ASP A 153 -9.67 6.58 -29.37
C ASP A 153 -8.85 7.36 -28.33
N PHE A 154 -7.63 6.91 -28.05
CA PHE A 154 -6.73 7.57 -27.10
C PHE A 154 -5.26 7.40 -27.49
N LEU A 155 -4.42 8.29 -26.97
CA LEU A 155 -2.96 8.19 -27.02
C LEU A 155 -2.36 8.79 -25.75
N LEU A 156 -1.43 8.08 -25.12
CA LEU A 156 -0.49 8.68 -24.17
C LEU A 156 0.81 9.00 -24.89
N THR A 157 1.19 10.27 -24.91
CA THR A 157 2.57 10.67 -25.20
C THR A 157 3.34 10.68 -23.87
N SER A 158 4.24 9.73 -23.71
CA SER A 158 4.98 9.39 -22.49
C SER A 158 6.47 9.70 -22.71
N GLU A 159 6.89 10.91 -22.37
CA GLU A 159 8.24 11.37 -22.67
C GLU A 159 9.24 10.91 -21.60
N HIS A 160 10.49 10.66 -21.99
CA HIS A 160 11.54 10.33 -21.03
C HIS A 160 11.73 11.46 -20.01
N ASN A 161 11.59 11.11 -18.73
CA ASN A 161 11.58 12.08 -17.64
C ASN A 161 12.89 12.88 -17.52
N HIS A 162 14.01 12.31 -17.94
CA HIS A 162 15.35 12.88 -17.86
C HIS A 162 15.82 13.59 -19.14
N MET A 163 14.91 13.87 -20.07
CA MET A 163 15.24 14.49 -21.38
C MET A 163 14.63 15.88 -21.59
N PHE A 164 13.91 16.41 -20.59
CA PHE A 164 13.23 17.71 -20.66
C PHE A 164 14.18 18.93 -20.69
N ASP A 165 15.47 18.74 -20.44
CA ASP A 165 16.50 19.76 -20.55
C ASP A 165 17.29 19.72 -21.88
N GLY A 166 16.90 18.82 -22.78
CA GLY A 166 17.50 18.66 -24.11
C GLY A 166 18.77 17.80 -24.10
N SER A 167 18.96 16.98 -23.07
CA SER A 167 20.12 16.10 -22.94
C SER A 167 19.75 14.65 -22.63
N ASP A 168 20.66 13.72 -22.94
CA ASP A 168 20.55 12.28 -22.67
C ASP A 168 21.37 11.85 -21.43
N SER A 169 21.96 12.84 -20.76
CA SER A 169 22.90 12.69 -19.66
C SER A 169 22.97 13.98 -18.86
N THR A 170 23.42 13.89 -17.61
CA THR A 170 23.39 15.01 -16.66
C THR A 170 23.94 16.31 -17.23
N ASN A 171 23.05 17.27 -17.47
CA ASN A 171 23.38 18.59 -17.97
C ASN A 171 23.56 19.59 -16.82
N THR A 172 24.80 19.79 -16.41
CA THR A 172 25.15 20.74 -15.32
C THR A 172 24.79 22.20 -15.62
N SER A 173 24.47 22.54 -16.87
CA SER A 173 24.03 23.87 -17.31
C SER A 173 22.52 23.96 -17.57
N ALA A 174 21.76 22.92 -17.27
CA ALA A 174 20.31 22.90 -17.44
C ALA A 174 19.63 24.02 -16.63
N ASN A 175 18.58 24.58 -17.22
CA ASN A 175 17.69 25.52 -16.57
C ASN A 175 16.39 24.77 -16.16
N PRO A 176 16.18 24.51 -14.85
CA PRO A 176 14.99 23.78 -14.39
C PRO A 176 13.68 24.41 -14.86
N THR A 177 13.58 25.74 -14.87
CA THR A 177 12.36 26.44 -15.32
C THR A 177 12.03 26.10 -16.78
N THR A 178 13.03 25.96 -17.65
CA THR A 178 12.80 25.58 -19.05
C THR A 178 12.26 24.16 -19.16
N ALA A 179 12.87 23.19 -18.46
CA ALA A 179 12.44 21.80 -18.45
C ALA A 179 11.02 21.63 -17.89
N ILE A 180 10.74 22.26 -16.74
CA ILE A 180 9.42 22.28 -16.12
C ILE A 180 8.39 22.90 -17.05
N ASN A 181 8.68 24.04 -17.67
CA ASN A 181 7.76 24.68 -18.61
C ASN A 181 7.46 23.80 -19.83
N LEU A 182 8.44 23.06 -20.35
CA LEU A 182 8.24 22.13 -21.45
C LEU A 182 7.29 20.99 -21.05
N PHE A 183 7.48 20.39 -19.87
CA PHE A 183 6.57 19.38 -19.32
C PHE A 183 5.12 19.91 -19.20
N HIS A 184 4.93 21.07 -18.57
CA HIS A 184 3.61 21.69 -18.43
C HIS A 184 2.98 22.09 -19.77
N SER A 185 3.79 22.39 -20.79
CA SER A 185 3.30 22.64 -22.15
C SER A 185 2.68 21.37 -22.77
N GLY A 186 3.22 20.19 -22.46
CA GLY A 186 2.66 18.90 -22.90
C GLY A 186 1.31 18.59 -22.24
N LEU A 187 1.20 18.82 -20.92
CA LEU A 187 -0.08 18.72 -20.20
C LEU A 187 -1.14 19.67 -20.80
N THR A 188 -0.74 20.90 -21.12
CA THR A 188 -1.57 21.90 -21.77
C THR A 188 -1.99 21.48 -23.18
N ALA A 189 -1.06 20.93 -23.98
CA ALA A 189 -1.33 20.44 -25.32
C ALA A 189 -2.38 19.32 -25.30
N ALA A 190 -2.26 18.34 -24.40
CA ALA A 190 -3.25 17.28 -24.25
C ALA A 190 -4.62 17.82 -23.84
N ALA A 191 -4.68 18.76 -22.89
CA ALA A 191 -5.93 19.38 -22.45
C ALA A 191 -6.63 20.18 -23.56
N ASN A 192 -5.86 20.98 -24.30
CA ASN A 192 -6.37 21.73 -25.45
C ASN A 192 -6.87 20.80 -26.55
N TYR A 193 -6.14 19.71 -26.82
CA TYR A 193 -6.53 18.73 -27.82
C TYR A 193 -7.86 18.04 -27.46
N ARG A 194 -8.02 17.59 -26.21
CA ARG A 194 -9.28 17.00 -25.71
C ARG A 194 -10.46 17.97 -25.84
N THR A 195 -10.23 19.25 -25.54
CA THR A 195 -11.27 20.30 -25.64
C THR A 195 -11.74 20.48 -27.09
N ALA A 196 -10.81 20.48 -28.04
CA ALA A 196 -11.11 20.58 -29.46
C ALA A 196 -11.67 19.27 -30.07
N HIS A 197 -11.35 18.11 -29.47
CA HIS A 197 -11.67 16.78 -29.98
C HIS A 197 -12.33 15.91 -28.90
N PRO A 198 -13.58 16.19 -28.48
CA PRO A 198 -14.20 15.60 -27.29
C PRO A 198 -14.46 14.08 -27.34
N SER A 199 -14.24 13.44 -28.49
CA SER A 199 -14.33 11.99 -28.64
C SER A 199 -12.96 11.29 -28.74
N PHE A 200 -11.86 12.02 -28.54
CA PHE A 200 -10.51 11.48 -28.51
C PHE A 200 -9.85 11.88 -27.20
N LEU A 201 -9.24 10.89 -26.54
CA LEU A 201 -8.59 11.09 -25.26
C LEU A 201 -7.08 11.25 -25.47
N ALA A 202 -6.65 12.50 -25.67
CA ALA A 202 -5.24 12.86 -25.62
C ALA A 202 -4.76 12.86 -24.17
N LEU A 203 -3.70 12.10 -23.88
CA LEU A 203 -3.06 12.01 -22.57
C LEU A 203 -1.57 12.37 -22.71
N TYR A 204 -1.02 12.97 -21.66
CA TYR A 204 0.39 13.29 -21.55
C TYR A 204 0.92 12.74 -20.23
N GLY A 205 2.11 12.15 -20.25
CA GLY A 205 2.74 11.55 -19.08
C GLY A 205 4.24 11.41 -19.24
N LEU A 206 4.85 10.62 -18.36
CA LEU A 206 6.29 10.39 -18.36
C LEU A 206 6.59 8.92 -18.56
N GLU A 207 7.63 8.62 -19.33
CA GLU A 207 8.35 7.37 -19.24
C GLU A 207 9.54 7.57 -18.30
N TRP A 208 9.45 7.00 -17.10
CA TRP A 208 10.46 7.14 -16.07
C TRP A 208 11.46 5.99 -16.12
N GLY A 209 12.74 6.32 -15.99
CA GLY A 209 13.82 5.36 -15.77
C GLY A 209 14.85 5.35 -16.91
N VAL A 210 15.72 4.33 -16.87
CA VAL A 210 16.72 4.03 -17.90
C VAL A 210 16.76 2.52 -18.11
N ILE A 211 16.94 2.03 -19.34
CA ILE A 211 16.98 0.57 -19.61
C ILE A 211 18.20 -0.11 -18.96
N SER A 212 19.38 0.50 -19.04
CA SER A 212 20.63 -0.09 -18.52
C SER A 212 20.64 -0.07 -16.98
N ASN A 213 20.73 -1.25 -16.36
CA ASN A 213 20.67 -1.42 -14.89
C ASN A 213 19.42 -0.80 -14.24
N GLY A 214 18.29 -0.81 -14.95
CA GLY A 214 17.05 -0.12 -14.55
C GLY A 214 15.78 -0.76 -15.10
N GLY A 215 15.08 -0.14 -16.04
CA GLY A 215 13.73 -0.49 -16.47
C GLY A 215 12.88 0.76 -16.62
N HIS A 216 12.11 0.85 -17.71
CA HIS A 216 11.24 1.99 -17.95
C HIS A 216 9.82 1.70 -17.47
N LEU A 217 9.16 2.73 -16.92
CA LEU A 217 7.74 2.64 -16.61
C LEU A 217 7.04 3.94 -16.95
N ASN A 218 5.85 3.84 -17.52
CA ASN A 218 5.01 5.00 -17.71
C ASN A 218 4.33 5.40 -16.41
N ILE A 219 4.39 6.70 -16.10
CA ILE A 219 3.62 7.36 -15.05
C ILE A 219 2.49 8.13 -15.73
N LEU A 220 1.28 7.59 -15.58
CA LEU A 220 0.04 8.16 -16.07
C LEU A 220 -0.57 9.09 -15.02
N ASN A 221 -1.35 10.07 -15.48
CA ASN A 221 -1.94 11.11 -14.63
C ASN A 221 -0.92 11.89 -13.79
N VAL A 222 0.33 11.96 -14.26
CA VAL A 222 1.37 12.76 -13.64
C VAL A 222 1.11 14.24 -13.93
N ASP A 223 1.26 15.06 -12.90
CA ASP A 223 1.00 16.50 -12.92
C ASP A 223 2.25 17.34 -12.63
N GLN A 224 3.38 16.68 -12.34
CA GLN A 224 4.66 17.32 -12.05
C GLN A 224 5.82 16.55 -12.69
N LEU A 225 6.85 17.26 -13.14
CA LEU A 225 8.03 16.63 -13.73
C LEU A 225 8.83 15.87 -12.66
N THR A 226 8.90 14.54 -12.76
CA THR A 226 9.70 13.68 -11.87
C THR A 226 11.11 13.51 -12.42
N GLU A 227 12.12 13.66 -11.55
CA GLU A 227 13.50 13.80 -12.03
C GLU A 227 14.51 13.43 -10.91
N TRP A 228 15.76 13.06 -11.24
CA TRP A 228 16.85 12.72 -10.30
C TRP A 228 18.15 13.55 -10.45
N GLU A 229 18.30 14.29 -11.54
CA GLU A 229 19.42 15.13 -11.91
C GLU A 229 19.32 16.56 -11.33
N THR A 230 20.50 17.12 -11.08
CA THR A 230 20.62 18.50 -10.60
C THR A 230 21.59 19.27 -11.48
N ASN A 231 21.33 20.57 -11.65
CA ASN A 231 22.28 21.45 -12.31
C ASN A 231 23.50 21.75 -11.41
N SER A 232 24.47 22.51 -11.93
CA SER A 232 25.69 22.90 -11.19
C SER A 232 25.45 23.68 -9.90
N SER A 233 24.25 24.25 -9.72
CA SER A 233 23.84 24.94 -8.48
C SER A 233 23.11 24.03 -7.49
N GLY A 234 23.00 22.73 -7.77
CA GLY A 234 22.29 21.75 -6.94
C GLY A 234 20.77 21.84 -7.03
N GLN A 235 20.22 22.52 -8.04
CA GLN A 235 18.77 22.61 -8.25
C GLN A 235 18.30 21.39 -9.05
N LEU A 236 17.25 20.73 -8.57
CA LEU A 236 16.57 19.66 -9.31
C LEU A 236 16.08 20.20 -10.66
N ILE A 237 16.28 19.43 -11.73
CA ILE A 237 15.87 19.82 -13.10
C ILE A 237 14.35 19.59 -13.32
N GLY A 238 13.70 18.84 -12.44
CA GLY A 238 12.25 18.72 -12.31
C GLY A 238 11.65 19.33 -11.04
N GLU A 239 10.42 18.92 -10.73
CA GLU A 239 9.64 19.38 -9.57
C GLU A 239 9.66 18.38 -8.40
N VAL A 240 9.74 17.09 -8.72
CA VAL A 240 9.66 15.99 -7.74
C VAL A 240 10.89 15.10 -7.86
N ASN A 241 11.68 15.04 -6.79
CA ASN A 241 12.88 14.18 -6.76
C ASN A 241 12.48 12.71 -6.68
N THR A 242 12.90 11.94 -7.68
CA THR A 242 12.71 10.49 -7.78
C THR A 242 14.05 9.84 -8.07
N PRO A 243 14.79 9.31 -7.07
CA PRO A 243 16.16 8.85 -7.28
C PRO A 243 16.29 7.83 -8.40
N LYS A 244 17.33 7.99 -9.24
CA LYS A 244 17.58 7.15 -10.41
C LYS A 244 17.62 5.67 -10.03
N SER A 245 16.85 4.85 -10.74
CA SER A 245 16.75 3.39 -10.55
C SER A 245 16.30 2.93 -9.14
N ASP A 246 15.76 3.83 -8.30
CA ASP A 246 15.15 3.46 -7.02
C ASP A 246 13.63 3.33 -7.16
N TYR A 247 13.19 2.12 -7.53
CA TYR A 247 11.78 1.82 -7.75
C TYR A 247 10.95 1.89 -6.47
N ALA A 248 11.51 1.51 -5.32
CA ALA A 248 10.77 1.56 -4.05
C ALA A 248 10.47 3.02 -3.65
N ALA A 249 11.46 3.91 -3.79
CA ALA A 249 11.26 5.33 -3.59
C ALA A 249 10.24 5.91 -4.59
N LEU A 250 10.38 5.57 -5.87
CA LEU A 250 9.44 6.00 -6.90
C LEU A 250 8.00 5.55 -6.60
N TYR A 251 7.78 4.28 -6.25
CA TYR A 251 6.44 3.77 -5.93
C TYR A 251 5.84 4.47 -4.70
N SER A 252 6.66 4.80 -3.70
CA SER A 252 6.24 5.61 -2.56
C SER A 252 5.78 7.01 -3.00
N THR A 253 6.55 7.67 -3.87
CA THR A 253 6.19 8.99 -4.44
C THR A 253 4.91 8.90 -5.26
N MET A 254 4.81 7.95 -6.19
CA MET A 254 3.61 7.76 -7.01
C MET A 254 2.36 7.57 -6.14
N LYS A 255 2.47 6.79 -5.06
CA LYS A 255 1.36 6.58 -4.14
C LYS A 255 0.94 7.85 -3.43
N ALA A 256 1.90 8.66 -2.98
CA ALA A 256 1.61 9.94 -2.32
C ALA A 256 0.89 10.92 -3.25
N HIS A 257 1.17 10.87 -4.56
CA HIS A 257 0.55 11.73 -5.57
C HIS A 257 -0.69 11.11 -6.26
N GLY A 258 -1.01 9.84 -5.99
CA GLY A 258 -2.13 9.14 -6.65
C GLY A 258 -1.90 8.86 -8.14
N TRP A 259 -0.64 8.83 -8.57
CA TRP A 259 -0.24 8.52 -9.94
C TRP A 259 -0.41 7.03 -10.26
N ILE A 260 -0.55 6.73 -11.55
CA ILE A 260 -0.78 5.37 -12.07
C ILE A 260 0.46 4.91 -12.84
N GLY A 261 0.88 3.67 -12.59
CA GLY A 261 2.05 3.10 -13.27
C GLY A 261 1.72 2.02 -14.29
N MET A 262 2.55 1.95 -15.32
CA MET A 262 2.64 0.84 -16.28
C MET A 262 4.09 0.40 -16.42
N PHE A 263 4.37 -0.90 -16.28
CA PHE A 263 5.70 -1.43 -16.61
C PHE A 263 5.86 -1.46 -18.14
N ASN A 264 6.88 -0.77 -18.67
CA ASN A 264 7.19 -0.76 -20.09
C ASN A 264 8.25 -1.82 -20.38
N HIS A 265 8.08 -2.52 -21.51
CA HIS A 265 8.99 -3.53 -22.07
C HIS A 265 9.78 -4.34 -21.02
N PRO A 266 9.11 -4.94 -20.01
CA PRO A 266 9.81 -5.45 -18.86
C PRO A 266 10.63 -6.71 -19.18
N ALA A 267 11.84 -6.77 -18.63
CA ALA A 267 12.72 -7.92 -18.72
C ALA A 267 12.63 -8.81 -17.47
N THR A 268 12.86 -10.12 -17.67
CA THR A 268 12.82 -11.14 -16.60
C THR A 268 14.01 -11.06 -15.63
N SER A 269 15.05 -10.29 -15.97
CA SER A 269 16.26 -10.09 -15.19
C SER A 269 16.76 -8.65 -15.34
N GLY A 270 17.60 -8.20 -14.41
CA GLY A 270 18.28 -6.90 -14.48
C GLY A 270 17.39 -5.66 -14.34
N GLN A 271 16.05 -5.82 -14.32
CA GLN A 271 15.11 -4.69 -14.29
C GLN A 271 14.16 -4.62 -13.09
N PHE A 272 13.69 -3.41 -12.76
CA PHE A 272 12.75 -3.12 -11.68
C PHE A 272 13.17 -3.75 -10.36
N ILE A 273 14.42 -3.49 -9.97
CA ILE A 273 15.05 -4.13 -8.83
C ILE A 273 14.49 -3.53 -7.54
N VAL A 274 13.88 -4.38 -6.71
CA VAL A 274 13.46 -4.04 -5.33
C VAL A 274 14.06 -5.07 -4.38
N GLY A 275 14.76 -4.62 -3.34
CA GLY A 275 15.40 -5.51 -2.37
C GLY A 275 16.43 -6.47 -3.02
N GLY A 276 17.11 -6.04 -4.09
CA GLY A 276 18.07 -6.86 -4.84
C GLY A 276 17.44 -7.90 -5.78
N THR A 277 16.11 -7.89 -5.93
CA THR A 277 15.40 -8.85 -6.79
C THR A 277 14.82 -8.15 -8.02
N ALA A 278 15.13 -8.63 -9.23
CA ALA A 278 14.49 -8.15 -10.46
C ALA A 278 12.99 -8.41 -10.44
N LEU A 279 12.20 -7.48 -11.00
CA LEU A 279 10.74 -7.45 -10.89
C LEU A 279 10.28 -7.64 -9.44
N GLY A 280 11.01 -7.03 -8.50
CA GLY A 280 10.85 -7.26 -7.06
C GLY A 280 9.50 -6.73 -6.57
N TYR A 281 8.90 -7.43 -5.60
CA TYR A 281 7.65 -6.97 -5.00
C TYR A 281 7.89 -5.76 -4.08
N ASP A 282 7.06 -4.74 -4.26
CA ASP A 282 6.92 -3.62 -3.33
C ASP A 282 5.44 -3.36 -3.01
N ALA A 283 5.14 -3.11 -1.74
CA ALA A 283 3.76 -2.92 -1.28
C ALA A 283 3.11 -1.61 -1.76
N ASN A 284 3.90 -0.55 -2.00
CA ASN A 284 3.41 0.67 -2.64
C ASN A 284 3.28 0.42 -4.15
N GLY A 285 4.25 -0.26 -4.76
CA GLY A 285 4.22 -0.69 -6.15
C GLY A 285 2.94 -1.44 -6.49
N ALA A 286 2.55 -2.43 -5.68
CA ALA A 286 1.32 -3.21 -5.85
C ALA A 286 0.03 -2.35 -5.83
N GLN A 287 0.09 -1.15 -5.25
CA GLN A 287 -1.03 -0.20 -5.17
C GLN A 287 -1.06 0.81 -6.31
N VAL A 288 0.06 1.08 -6.98
CA VAL A 288 0.16 2.13 -8.01
C VAL A 288 0.36 1.58 -9.41
N MET A 289 0.96 0.39 -9.54
CA MET A 289 1.15 -0.26 -10.84
C MET A 289 -0.13 -0.99 -11.26
N MET A 290 -0.68 -0.61 -12.41
CA MET A 290 -1.97 -1.11 -12.93
C MET A 290 -1.81 -1.90 -14.21
N LEU A 291 -0.74 -1.68 -14.95
CA LEU A 291 -0.51 -2.22 -16.29
C LEU A 291 0.91 -2.75 -16.43
N ALA A 292 1.10 -3.68 -17.37
CA ALA A 292 2.40 -4.08 -17.85
C ALA A 292 2.31 -4.43 -19.32
N GLU A 293 3.26 -3.97 -20.12
CA GLU A 293 3.35 -4.38 -21.52
C GLU A 293 3.57 -5.89 -21.61
N VAL A 294 2.80 -6.55 -22.47
CA VAL A 294 3.02 -7.96 -22.88
C VAL A 294 3.56 -8.07 -24.30
N LEU A 295 3.43 -6.97 -25.06
CA LEU A 295 3.87 -6.86 -26.44
C LEU A 295 4.22 -5.41 -26.74
N ASN A 296 5.29 -5.22 -27.51
CA ASN A 296 5.54 -3.96 -28.19
C ASN A 296 5.95 -4.22 -29.65
N SER A 297 5.50 -3.36 -30.57
CA SER A 297 6.06 -3.35 -31.94
C SER A 297 7.47 -2.77 -31.93
N SER A 298 8.16 -2.75 -33.07
CA SER A 298 9.46 -2.07 -33.15
C SER A 298 9.31 -0.57 -32.85
N ALA A 299 9.95 -0.10 -31.77
CA ALA A 299 9.97 1.30 -31.32
C ALA A 299 10.47 2.28 -32.40
N PHE A 300 11.38 1.79 -33.25
CA PHE A 300 12.05 2.57 -34.30
C PHE A 300 11.50 2.26 -35.69
N SER A 301 10.35 1.59 -35.78
CA SER A 301 9.66 1.37 -37.04
C SER A 301 9.36 2.69 -37.74
N THR A 302 9.59 2.74 -39.05
CA THR A 302 9.08 3.79 -39.93
C THR A 302 7.87 3.35 -40.74
N ASN A 303 7.32 2.16 -40.44
CA ASN A 303 6.17 1.59 -41.13
C ASN A 303 4.91 2.42 -40.85
N THR A 304 4.11 2.66 -41.88
CA THR A 304 2.83 3.37 -41.79
C THR A 304 1.65 2.58 -42.35
N THR A 305 1.89 1.33 -42.74
CA THR A 305 0.92 0.42 -43.35
C THR A 305 0.53 -0.72 -42.42
N GLU A 306 0.97 -0.66 -41.16
CA GLU A 306 0.73 -1.67 -40.13
C GLU A 306 1.26 -3.07 -40.43
N THR A 307 2.35 -3.12 -41.19
CA THR A 307 2.95 -4.38 -41.61
C THR A 307 4.29 -4.65 -40.92
N GLU A 308 4.60 -3.93 -39.84
CA GLU A 308 5.78 -4.21 -39.03
C GLU A 308 5.76 -5.66 -38.54
N THR A 309 6.91 -6.32 -38.66
CA THR A 309 7.10 -7.72 -38.29
C THR A 309 7.91 -7.87 -37.00
N GLY A 310 8.77 -6.89 -36.69
CA GLY A 310 9.53 -6.77 -35.45
C GLY A 310 8.60 -6.54 -34.27
N ARG A 311 8.55 -7.55 -33.38
CA ARG A 311 7.71 -7.56 -32.19
C ARG A 311 8.44 -8.20 -31.03
N SER A 312 8.49 -7.51 -29.91
CA SER A 312 9.02 -8.04 -28.66
C SER A 312 7.87 -8.51 -27.78
N SER A 313 7.97 -9.71 -27.23
CA SER A 313 7.03 -10.21 -26.23
C SER A 313 7.65 -10.10 -24.84
N TYR A 314 6.82 -9.66 -23.89
CA TYR A 314 7.17 -9.49 -22.48
C TYR A 314 6.25 -10.32 -21.57
N GLN A 315 5.49 -11.26 -22.16
CA GLN A 315 4.53 -12.09 -21.42
C GLN A 315 5.18 -12.85 -20.25
N SER A 316 6.43 -13.32 -20.41
CA SER A 316 7.17 -13.98 -19.32
C SER A 316 7.44 -13.06 -18.14
N ALA A 317 7.84 -11.80 -18.39
CA ALA A 317 8.06 -10.82 -17.33
C ALA A 317 6.73 -10.40 -16.68
N TRP A 318 5.67 -10.25 -17.48
CA TRP A 318 4.31 -10.00 -16.96
C TRP A 318 3.84 -11.13 -16.04
N ASN A 319 4.06 -12.39 -16.41
CA ASN A 319 3.75 -13.54 -15.56
C ASN A 319 4.50 -13.51 -14.22
N ILE A 320 5.79 -13.15 -14.23
CA ILE A 320 6.58 -12.98 -13.00
C ILE A 320 5.97 -11.86 -12.14
N LEU A 321 5.61 -10.71 -12.70
CA LEU A 321 4.98 -9.62 -11.95
C LEU A 321 3.67 -10.08 -11.27
N LEU A 322 2.82 -10.82 -11.99
CA LEU A 322 1.58 -11.38 -11.43
C LEU A 322 1.85 -12.34 -10.27
N GLU A 323 2.82 -13.24 -10.42
CA GLU A 323 3.22 -14.17 -9.36
C GLU A 323 3.95 -13.48 -8.20
N ARG A 324 4.56 -12.30 -8.42
CA ARG A 324 5.11 -11.50 -7.33
C ARG A 324 4.04 -10.81 -6.50
N GLY A 325 2.78 -10.83 -6.94
CA GLY A 325 1.64 -10.26 -6.24
C GLY A 325 1.15 -8.93 -6.81
N TYR A 326 1.75 -8.46 -7.92
CA TYR A 326 1.20 -7.30 -8.64
C TYR A 326 -0.11 -7.68 -9.32
N LYS A 327 -1.11 -6.81 -9.21
CA LYS A 327 -2.35 -6.94 -9.98
C LYS A 327 -2.28 -6.02 -11.20
N VAL A 328 -1.67 -6.48 -12.28
CA VAL A 328 -1.47 -5.67 -13.50
C VAL A 328 -2.19 -6.27 -14.69
N ALA A 329 -2.92 -5.44 -15.44
CA ALA A 329 -3.53 -5.84 -16.71
C ALA A 329 -2.51 -5.75 -17.87
N PRO A 330 -2.67 -6.55 -18.93
CA PRO A 330 -1.76 -6.52 -20.06
C PRO A 330 -2.01 -5.27 -20.91
N ALA A 331 -0.93 -4.64 -21.37
CA ALA A 331 -0.94 -3.58 -22.36
C ALA A 331 -0.15 -4.01 -23.60
N SER A 332 -0.46 -3.40 -24.74
CA SER A 332 0.27 -3.62 -25.98
C SER A 332 0.41 -2.30 -26.73
N ASP A 333 1.65 -1.84 -26.86
CA ASP A 333 1.96 -0.51 -27.36
C ASP A 333 3.06 -0.55 -28.41
N GLN A 334 3.55 0.63 -28.80
CA GLN A 334 4.43 0.78 -29.96
C GLN A 334 5.75 1.48 -29.65
N ASP A 335 5.85 2.22 -28.54
CA ASP A 335 7.07 2.93 -28.14
C ASP A 335 7.61 3.77 -29.31
N ASN A 336 6.70 4.46 -30.00
CA ASN A 336 7.00 5.13 -31.26
C ASN A 336 7.98 6.29 -31.01
N HIS A 337 9.16 6.23 -31.61
CA HIS A 337 10.09 7.36 -31.69
C HIS A 337 10.06 8.05 -33.06
N CYS A 338 9.71 7.31 -34.12
CA CYS A 338 9.42 7.88 -35.41
C CYS A 338 7.95 8.36 -35.47
N ALA A 339 7.66 9.37 -36.27
CA ALA A 339 6.31 9.96 -36.36
C ALA A 339 5.32 9.06 -37.14
N ASN A 340 4.97 7.89 -36.57
CA ASN A 340 4.00 6.91 -37.08
C ASN A 340 3.08 6.35 -35.98
N TRP A 341 2.68 7.16 -35.01
CA TRP A 341 1.88 6.75 -33.85
C TRP A 341 0.62 5.97 -34.24
N GLY A 342 0.56 4.71 -33.81
CA GLY A 342 -0.52 3.77 -34.11
C GLY A 342 -0.48 3.15 -35.52
N LEU A 343 0.53 3.44 -36.34
CA LEU A 343 0.61 3.00 -37.74
C LEU A 343 1.73 1.97 -38.01
N SER A 344 2.59 1.70 -37.02
CA SER A 344 3.66 0.69 -37.14
C SER A 344 3.09 -0.72 -37.33
N PHE A 345 2.15 -1.09 -36.44
CA PHE A 345 1.46 -2.37 -36.44
C PHE A 345 0.02 -2.20 -35.90
N THR A 346 -0.82 -3.22 -36.09
CA THR A 346 -2.23 -3.20 -35.68
C THR A 346 -2.46 -3.31 -34.17
N ASN A 347 -1.40 -3.46 -33.38
CA ASN A 347 -1.51 -3.75 -31.96
C ASN A 347 -1.97 -2.53 -31.12
N ARG A 348 -2.83 -2.78 -30.14
CA ARG A 348 -3.48 -1.79 -29.29
C ARG A 348 -3.65 -2.29 -27.86
N THR A 349 -3.80 -1.34 -26.96
CA THR A 349 -4.38 -1.54 -25.64
C THR A 349 -5.88 -1.20 -25.72
N GLY A 350 -6.73 -2.16 -25.36
CA GLY A 350 -8.19 -1.99 -25.31
C GLY A 350 -8.66 -1.75 -23.88
N VAL A 351 -9.40 -0.66 -23.65
CA VAL A 351 -9.90 -0.27 -22.32
C VAL A 351 -11.43 -0.31 -22.31
N LEU A 352 -12.01 -0.97 -21.30
CA LEU A 352 -13.46 -1.10 -21.15
C LEU A 352 -14.00 -0.06 -20.16
N LEU A 353 -14.88 0.80 -20.65
CA LEU A 353 -15.70 1.68 -19.80
C LEU A 353 -17.13 1.14 -19.77
N PRO A 354 -17.86 1.23 -18.65
CA PRO A 354 -19.28 0.89 -18.64
C PRO A 354 -20.03 1.63 -19.76
N SER A 355 -20.96 0.96 -20.44
CA SER A 355 -21.66 1.58 -21.58
C SER A 355 -22.39 2.85 -21.14
N GLY A 356 -22.26 3.91 -21.94
CA GLY A 356 -22.83 5.23 -21.64
C GLY A 356 -21.93 6.12 -20.78
N THR A 357 -20.83 5.60 -20.24
CA THR A 357 -19.81 6.42 -19.59
C THR A 357 -19.03 7.25 -20.60
N VAL A 358 -18.88 8.54 -20.32
CA VAL A 358 -18.13 9.48 -21.15
C VAL A 358 -16.64 9.15 -21.14
N LEU A 359 -15.99 9.12 -22.31
CA LEU A 359 -14.55 9.01 -22.42
C LEU A 359 -13.88 10.32 -21.97
N ASN A 360 -13.28 10.31 -20.79
CA ASN A 360 -12.49 11.42 -20.23
C ASN A 360 -11.39 10.85 -19.31
N PRO A 361 -10.40 11.65 -18.88
CA PRO A 361 -9.30 11.16 -18.06
C PRO A 361 -9.76 10.45 -16.78
N THR A 362 -10.73 11.01 -16.04
CA THR A 362 -11.24 10.43 -14.79
C THR A 362 -11.77 9.01 -15.00
N ASN A 363 -12.74 8.84 -15.90
CA ASN A 363 -13.38 7.56 -16.15
C ASN A 363 -12.41 6.54 -16.77
N PHE A 364 -11.48 7.02 -17.60
CA PHE A 364 -10.46 6.17 -18.20
C PHE A 364 -9.47 5.64 -17.17
N TYR A 365 -8.99 6.49 -16.27
CA TYR A 365 -8.11 6.09 -15.19
C TYR A 365 -8.81 5.19 -14.17
N ASP A 366 -10.11 5.37 -13.92
CA ASP A 366 -10.90 4.45 -13.09
C ASP A 366 -11.01 3.06 -13.72
N ALA A 367 -11.19 2.97 -15.04
CA ALA A 367 -11.16 1.71 -15.76
C ALA A 367 -9.78 1.01 -15.68
N ILE A 368 -8.69 1.78 -15.80
CA ILE A 368 -7.32 1.26 -15.63
C ILE A 368 -7.10 0.77 -14.19
N ARG A 369 -7.51 1.53 -13.17
CA ARG A 369 -7.40 1.10 -11.75
C ARG A 369 -8.20 -0.17 -11.47
N ALA A 370 -9.32 -0.34 -12.16
CA ALA A 370 -10.14 -1.55 -12.12
C ALA A 370 -9.62 -2.68 -13.03
N ARG A 371 -8.48 -2.51 -13.70
CA ARG A 371 -7.86 -3.47 -14.62
C ARG A 371 -8.81 -3.93 -15.72
N ARG A 372 -9.71 -3.05 -16.17
CA ARG A 372 -10.65 -3.28 -17.27
C ARG A 372 -9.95 -3.09 -18.62
N VAL A 373 -8.87 -3.83 -18.83
CA VAL A 373 -7.95 -3.64 -19.95
C VAL A 373 -7.58 -4.98 -20.57
N PHE A 374 -7.43 -5.03 -21.88
CA PHE A 374 -6.87 -6.16 -22.61
C PHE A 374 -5.83 -5.67 -23.62
N ALA A 375 -4.89 -6.54 -23.98
CA ALA A 375 -3.94 -6.29 -25.05
C ALA A 375 -4.37 -7.03 -26.31
N THR A 376 -4.15 -6.44 -27.49
CA THR A 376 -4.52 -7.05 -28.77
C THR A 376 -3.51 -6.70 -29.85
N GLU A 377 -3.20 -7.67 -30.71
CA GLU A 377 -2.49 -7.45 -31.98
C GLU A 377 -3.46 -7.04 -33.12
N ASP A 378 -4.77 -7.14 -32.93
CA ASP A 378 -5.81 -6.70 -33.88
C ASP A 378 -6.46 -5.38 -33.42
N ARG A 379 -6.61 -4.42 -34.34
CA ARG A 379 -7.35 -3.16 -34.14
C ARG A 379 -8.81 -3.33 -33.72
N THR A 380 -9.36 -4.51 -33.95
CA THR A 380 -10.81 -4.78 -33.94
C THR A 380 -11.21 -5.95 -33.06
N GLY A 381 -10.22 -6.72 -32.59
CA GLY A 381 -10.41 -7.85 -31.72
C GLY A 381 -10.68 -7.41 -30.28
N GLN A 382 -11.60 -8.11 -29.62
CA GLN A 382 -12.04 -7.87 -28.25
C GLN A 382 -11.88 -9.15 -27.45
N LEU A 383 -11.33 -9.04 -26.24
CA LEU A 383 -11.24 -10.18 -25.33
C LEU A 383 -11.57 -9.77 -23.90
N VAL A 384 -12.66 -10.34 -23.36
CA VAL A 384 -13.06 -10.13 -21.96
C VAL A 384 -13.15 -11.47 -21.25
N LEU A 385 -12.30 -11.69 -20.25
CA LEU A 385 -12.44 -12.86 -19.38
C LEU A 385 -13.54 -12.62 -18.33
N SER A 386 -14.39 -13.62 -18.12
CA SER A 386 -15.27 -13.68 -16.95
C SER A 386 -15.13 -14.99 -16.18
N ALA A 387 -15.41 -14.94 -14.88
CA ALA A 387 -15.31 -16.06 -13.95
C ALA A 387 -16.50 -16.06 -13.00
N ASN A 388 -17.41 -17.04 -13.12
CA ASN A 388 -18.67 -17.10 -12.35
C ASN A 388 -19.47 -15.76 -12.33
N GLY A 389 -19.43 -14.99 -13.42
CA GLY A 389 -20.10 -13.68 -13.54
C GLY A 389 -19.24 -12.46 -13.17
N HIS A 390 -18.10 -12.66 -12.50
CA HIS A 390 -17.10 -11.60 -12.28
C HIS A 390 -16.31 -11.35 -13.57
N VAL A 391 -15.96 -10.10 -13.88
CA VAL A 391 -15.21 -9.76 -15.10
C VAL A 391 -13.74 -9.44 -14.78
N MET A 392 -12.86 -9.70 -15.75
CA MET A 392 -11.42 -9.45 -15.69
C MET A 392 -11.07 -8.13 -15.04
N GLY A 393 -10.18 -8.14 -14.05
CA GLY A 393 -9.86 -7.01 -13.19
C GLY A 393 -10.35 -7.18 -11.74
N GLU A 394 -11.37 -7.99 -11.52
CA GLU A 394 -11.94 -8.20 -10.18
C GLU A 394 -11.10 -9.15 -9.30
N SER A 395 -11.18 -8.91 -7.99
CA SER A 395 -10.73 -9.82 -6.94
C SER A 395 -11.94 -10.30 -6.14
N PHE A 396 -12.13 -11.61 -6.00
CA PHE A 396 -13.28 -12.16 -5.28
C PHE A 396 -12.97 -13.50 -4.61
N SER A 397 -13.76 -13.84 -3.59
CA SER A 397 -13.70 -15.16 -2.95
C SER A 397 -14.54 -16.17 -3.73
N ASN A 398 -14.03 -17.39 -3.88
CA ASN A 398 -14.74 -18.49 -4.53
C ASN A 398 -14.74 -19.74 -3.64
N SER A 399 -15.78 -20.56 -3.78
CA SER A 399 -15.87 -21.88 -3.16
C SER A 399 -16.34 -22.89 -4.20
N GLY A 400 -15.71 -24.06 -4.22
CA GLY A 400 -15.98 -25.11 -5.20
C GLY A 400 -15.64 -24.68 -6.64
N THR A 401 -16.60 -24.91 -7.54
CA THR A 401 -16.41 -24.81 -8.99
C THR A 401 -16.27 -23.36 -9.48
N LEU A 402 -15.25 -23.13 -10.31
CA LEU A 402 -15.01 -21.89 -11.03
C LEU A 402 -15.19 -22.12 -12.53
N THR A 403 -16.10 -21.38 -13.17
CA THR A 403 -16.28 -21.40 -14.62
C THR A 403 -15.66 -20.16 -15.23
N LEU A 404 -14.62 -20.37 -16.03
CA LEU A 404 -13.93 -19.34 -16.80
C LEU A 404 -14.54 -19.25 -18.21
N THR A 405 -14.73 -18.04 -18.71
CA THR A 405 -15.25 -17.79 -20.07
C THR A 405 -14.44 -16.69 -20.75
N ALA A 406 -13.80 -17.01 -21.87
CA ALA A 406 -13.11 -16.07 -22.74
C ALA A 406 -14.13 -15.49 -23.73
N ASN A 407 -14.66 -14.31 -23.43
CA ASN A 407 -15.61 -13.61 -24.29
C ASN A 407 -14.85 -12.90 -25.43
N PHE A 408 -14.44 -13.70 -26.42
CA PHE A 408 -13.83 -13.20 -27.64
C PHE A 408 -14.90 -12.74 -28.64
N ALA A 409 -14.64 -11.61 -29.29
CA ALA A 409 -15.38 -11.14 -30.46
C ALA A 409 -14.44 -10.31 -31.34
N SER A 410 -14.76 -10.20 -32.62
CA SER A 410 -14.05 -9.32 -33.55
C SER A 410 -15.07 -8.57 -34.38
N THR A 411 -14.94 -7.25 -34.46
CA THR A 411 -15.82 -6.45 -35.31
C THR A 411 -15.45 -6.55 -36.79
N SER A 412 -14.25 -7.04 -37.13
CA SER A 412 -13.86 -7.37 -38.52
C SER A 412 -14.23 -8.80 -38.93
N GLY A 413 -14.77 -9.61 -38.02
CA GLY A 413 -15.22 -10.98 -38.28
C GLY A 413 -14.14 -12.04 -38.16
N GLN A 414 -12.98 -11.73 -37.57
CA GLN A 414 -11.95 -12.73 -37.25
C GLN A 414 -12.50 -13.83 -36.34
N THR A 415 -12.01 -15.05 -36.55
CA THR A 415 -12.37 -16.22 -35.74
C THR A 415 -11.19 -16.64 -34.87
N ALA A 416 -11.48 -17.22 -33.70
CA ALA A 416 -10.46 -17.77 -32.84
C ALA A 416 -9.98 -19.13 -33.35
N GLN A 417 -8.69 -19.22 -33.65
CA GLN A 417 -7.99 -20.44 -34.03
C GLN A 417 -7.44 -21.19 -32.81
N ARG A 418 -7.17 -20.47 -31.71
CA ARG A 418 -6.74 -21.02 -30.42
C ARG A 418 -7.33 -20.22 -29.26
N VAL A 419 -7.79 -20.91 -28.20
CA VAL A 419 -8.19 -20.28 -26.93
C VAL A 419 -7.50 -21.02 -25.81
N GLN A 420 -6.73 -20.29 -25.01
CA GLN A 420 -5.96 -20.79 -23.88
C GLN A 420 -6.37 -20.06 -22.61
N PHE A 421 -6.47 -20.80 -21.51
CA PHE A 421 -6.59 -20.24 -20.16
C PHE A 421 -5.31 -20.56 -19.39
N PHE A 422 -4.80 -19.57 -18.69
CA PHE A 422 -3.61 -19.67 -17.86
C PHE A 422 -3.98 -19.48 -16.40
N GLN A 423 -3.23 -20.14 -15.52
CA GLN A 423 -3.35 -20.04 -14.08
C GLN A 423 -1.98 -19.71 -13.48
N GLY A 424 -1.98 -18.84 -12.47
CA GLY A 424 -0.84 -18.66 -11.56
C GLY A 424 -1.27 -18.52 -10.11
N VAL A 425 -0.30 -18.56 -9.20
CA VAL A 425 -0.47 -18.42 -7.75
C VAL A 425 0.46 -17.30 -7.28
N PRO A 426 -0.04 -16.25 -6.59
CA PRO A 426 0.86 -15.29 -5.95
C PRO A 426 1.87 -16.00 -5.02
N GLY A 427 3.15 -15.71 -5.20
CA GLY A 427 4.29 -16.32 -4.51
C GLY A 427 5.00 -17.45 -5.27
N SER A 428 4.48 -17.93 -6.41
CA SER A 428 5.04 -19.12 -7.08
C SER A 428 6.26 -18.90 -7.99
N ASN A 429 6.64 -17.64 -8.26
CA ASN A 429 7.93 -17.24 -8.86
C ASN A 429 8.30 -17.91 -10.22
N GLY A 430 7.50 -17.72 -11.27
CA GLY A 430 7.80 -18.10 -12.66
C GLY A 430 7.09 -19.36 -13.17
N THR A 431 5.97 -19.74 -12.55
CA THR A 431 5.28 -21.03 -12.76
C THR A 431 3.88 -20.88 -13.35
N VAL A 432 3.53 -19.73 -13.93
CA VAL A 432 2.26 -19.59 -14.66
C VAL A 432 2.14 -20.72 -15.69
N THR A 433 1.07 -21.50 -15.57
CA THR A 433 0.84 -22.68 -16.40
C THR A 433 -0.37 -22.50 -17.30
N GLN A 434 -0.33 -23.10 -18.49
CA GLN A 434 -1.53 -23.26 -19.31
C GLN A 434 -2.43 -24.30 -18.63
N LEU A 435 -3.57 -23.85 -18.15
CA LEU A 435 -4.58 -24.66 -17.47
C LEU A 435 -5.42 -25.45 -18.47
N TYR A 436 -5.85 -24.80 -19.55
CA TYR A 436 -6.79 -25.38 -20.51
C TYR A 436 -6.61 -24.79 -21.90
N GLU A 437 -6.90 -25.59 -22.93
CA GLU A 437 -6.99 -25.14 -24.32
C GLU A 437 -8.11 -25.88 -25.04
N GLY A 438 -8.87 -25.18 -25.88
CA GLY A 438 -9.80 -25.79 -26.83
C GLY A 438 -11.12 -25.06 -26.98
N SER A 439 -11.90 -24.92 -25.91
CA SER A 439 -13.16 -24.15 -25.90
C SER A 439 -12.97 -22.75 -25.32
N ASP A 440 -13.89 -21.84 -25.63
CA ASP A 440 -14.02 -20.52 -25.01
C ASP A 440 -14.55 -20.52 -23.57
N THR A 441 -14.86 -21.69 -23.02
CA THR A 441 -15.25 -21.86 -21.62
C THR A 441 -14.62 -23.12 -21.04
N THR A 442 -14.28 -23.07 -19.76
CA THR A 442 -13.79 -24.21 -19.01
C THR A 442 -14.22 -24.11 -17.55
N THR A 443 -14.38 -25.27 -16.92
CA THR A 443 -14.83 -25.39 -15.54
C THR A 443 -13.77 -26.14 -14.75
N ILE A 444 -13.33 -25.56 -13.65
CA ILE A 444 -12.30 -26.10 -12.77
C ILE A 444 -12.75 -26.03 -11.30
N THR A 445 -12.06 -26.73 -10.42
CA THR A 445 -12.11 -26.47 -8.98
C THR A 445 -10.70 -26.03 -8.57
N PRO A 446 -10.47 -24.73 -8.30
CA PRO A 446 -9.16 -24.26 -7.86
C PRO A 446 -8.71 -24.97 -6.58
N ALA A 447 -7.39 -25.09 -6.39
CA ALA A 447 -6.85 -25.45 -5.08
C ALA A 447 -7.17 -24.33 -4.08
N SER A 448 -7.14 -24.61 -2.78
CA SER A 448 -7.35 -23.56 -1.78
C SER A 448 -6.18 -22.55 -1.81
N GLY A 449 -6.50 -21.27 -1.65
CA GLY A 449 -5.55 -20.17 -1.65
C GLY A 449 -5.82 -19.16 -2.75
N GLU A 450 -4.86 -18.26 -2.96
CA GLU A 450 -4.95 -17.22 -3.98
C GLU A 450 -4.53 -17.76 -5.35
N HIS A 451 -5.33 -17.41 -6.35
CA HIS A 451 -5.10 -17.72 -7.74
C HIS A 451 -5.35 -16.50 -8.61
N PHE A 452 -4.71 -16.46 -9.77
CA PHE A 452 -5.15 -15.61 -10.86
C PHE A 452 -5.30 -16.41 -12.14
N TYR A 453 -6.21 -15.95 -12.99
CA TYR A 453 -6.51 -16.57 -14.28
C TYR A 453 -6.60 -15.51 -15.36
N TYR A 454 -5.97 -15.74 -16.51
CA TYR A 454 -6.14 -14.91 -17.71
C TYR A 454 -6.37 -15.80 -18.94
N ALA A 455 -6.95 -15.23 -20.00
CA ALA A 455 -7.14 -15.91 -21.27
C ALA A 455 -6.23 -15.31 -22.35
N GLN A 456 -5.76 -16.16 -23.26
CA GLN A 456 -5.12 -15.76 -24.50
C GLN A 456 -5.88 -16.35 -25.68
N VAL A 457 -6.13 -15.54 -26.70
CA VAL A 457 -6.75 -15.98 -27.94
C VAL A 457 -5.78 -15.74 -29.09
N THR A 458 -5.61 -16.74 -29.95
CA THR A 458 -4.95 -16.57 -31.25
C THR A 458 -6.01 -16.66 -32.33
N GLU A 459 -6.12 -15.62 -33.14
CA GLU A 459 -7.04 -15.53 -34.27
C GLU A 459 -6.55 -16.37 -35.47
N ALA A 460 -7.42 -16.64 -36.43
CA ALA A 460 -7.10 -17.41 -37.63
C ALA A 460 -6.00 -16.80 -38.51
N ASN A 461 -5.81 -15.47 -38.44
CA ASN A 461 -4.72 -14.75 -39.08
C ASN A 461 -3.40 -14.80 -38.28
N GLY A 462 -3.40 -15.42 -37.10
CA GLY A 462 -2.24 -15.53 -36.20
C GLY A 462 -2.05 -14.35 -35.23
N LEU A 463 -2.90 -13.33 -35.26
CA LEU A 463 -2.88 -12.24 -34.29
C LEU A 463 -3.38 -12.72 -32.93
N ARG A 464 -2.85 -12.12 -31.85
CA ARG A 464 -3.09 -12.56 -30.48
C ARG A 464 -3.73 -11.49 -29.61
N LEU A 465 -4.51 -11.94 -28.65
CA LEU A 465 -5.15 -11.11 -27.62
C LEU A 465 -4.90 -11.70 -26.24
N TRP A 466 -4.77 -10.85 -25.23
CA TRP A 466 -4.60 -11.20 -23.82
C TRP A 466 -5.61 -10.46 -22.96
N SER A 467 -6.38 -11.19 -22.15
CA SER A 467 -7.28 -10.56 -21.17
C SER A 467 -6.50 -10.08 -19.95
N ALA A 468 -7.03 -9.09 -19.22
CA ALA A 468 -6.65 -8.92 -17.82
C ALA A 468 -6.94 -10.21 -17.02
N PRO A 469 -6.24 -10.42 -15.89
CA PRO A 469 -6.55 -11.51 -15.01
C PRO A 469 -7.85 -11.25 -14.21
N VAL A 470 -8.49 -12.33 -13.75
CA VAL A 470 -9.30 -12.30 -12.52
C VAL A 470 -8.46 -12.83 -11.36
N TRP A 471 -8.64 -12.29 -10.16
CA TRP A 471 -7.99 -12.78 -8.93
C TRP A 471 -9.01 -13.47 -8.04
N VAL A 472 -8.73 -14.70 -7.66
CA VAL A 472 -9.65 -15.58 -6.97
C VAL A 472 -9.02 -16.07 -5.67
N THR A 473 -9.69 -15.84 -4.55
CA THR A 473 -9.32 -16.47 -3.27
C THR A 473 -10.22 -17.68 -3.05
N GLN A 474 -9.68 -18.88 -3.29
CA GLN A 474 -10.42 -20.13 -3.12
C GLN A 474 -10.39 -20.58 -1.65
N GLY A 475 -11.57 -20.74 -1.06
CA GLY A 475 -11.72 -21.27 0.30
C GLY A 475 -11.20 -22.70 0.48
N THR A 476 -10.90 -23.08 1.73
CA THR A 476 -10.51 -24.45 2.09
C THR A 476 -11.73 -25.37 2.08
N GLY A 477 -12.10 -25.91 0.92
CA GLY A 477 -13.15 -26.92 0.86
C GLY A 477 -13.63 -27.26 -0.55
N GLY A 478 -13.34 -28.48 -0.99
CA GLY A 478 -14.14 -29.15 -2.00
C GLY A 478 -15.45 -29.64 -1.38
N GLY A 479 -16.59 -29.33 -2.02
CA GLY A 479 -17.92 -29.86 -1.68
C GLY A 479 -18.92 -28.77 -1.29
N GLY A 480 -19.95 -28.54 -2.11
CA GLY A 480 -20.84 -27.38 -2.05
C GLY A 480 -21.79 -27.26 -0.84
N GLY A 481 -22.22 -26.01 -0.59
CA GLY A 481 -23.64 -25.72 -0.32
C GLY A 481 -24.08 -25.38 1.11
N ASP A 482 -23.20 -25.30 2.10
CA ASP A 482 -23.64 -24.98 3.46
C ASP A 482 -23.84 -23.47 3.68
N THR A 483 -25.07 -23.06 3.98
CA THR A 483 -25.49 -21.66 4.19
C THR A 483 -26.10 -21.41 5.57
N GLN A 484 -26.19 -22.44 6.40
CA GLN A 484 -26.77 -22.31 7.73
C GLN A 484 -25.73 -21.70 8.69
N LEU A 485 -26.16 -20.72 9.49
CA LEU A 485 -25.26 -20.09 10.45
C LEU A 485 -25.04 -21.03 11.65
N PRO A 486 -23.81 -21.11 12.19
CA PRO A 486 -23.55 -21.71 13.48
C PRO A 486 -24.39 -21.06 14.59
N THR A 487 -24.66 -21.83 15.63
CA THR A 487 -25.22 -21.33 16.90
C THR A 487 -24.12 -21.25 17.93
N ALA A 488 -24.15 -20.24 18.80
CA ALA A 488 -23.17 -20.06 19.88
C ALA A 488 -23.83 -19.55 21.17
N SER A 489 -23.33 -20.00 22.31
CA SER A 489 -23.57 -19.38 23.62
C SER A 489 -22.24 -19.15 24.32
N ALA A 490 -22.16 -18.10 25.13
CA ALA A 490 -20.97 -17.75 25.89
C ALA A 490 -21.28 -17.78 27.40
N SER A 491 -20.24 -17.97 28.19
CA SER A 491 -20.26 -17.79 29.65
C SER A 491 -18.86 -17.49 30.17
N GLU A 492 -18.78 -16.98 31.38
CA GLU A 492 -17.53 -16.67 32.05
C GLU A 492 -17.51 -17.16 33.50
N SER A 493 -16.31 -17.27 34.06
CA SER A 493 -16.08 -17.57 35.47
C SER A 493 -14.87 -16.81 36.00
N GLY A 494 -15.06 -16.10 37.12
CA GLY A 494 -14.04 -15.30 37.78
C GLY A 494 -14.29 -13.79 37.68
N THR A 495 -13.73 -13.04 38.62
CA THR A 495 -13.85 -11.57 38.68
C THR A 495 -12.50 -10.86 38.87
N SER A 496 -11.41 -11.59 39.12
CA SER A 496 -10.05 -11.04 39.26
C SER A 496 -8.97 -12.10 39.03
N GLY A 497 -7.74 -11.67 38.76
CA GLY A 497 -6.63 -12.53 38.34
C GLY A 497 -6.88 -13.15 36.97
N THR A 498 -7.39 -14.37 36.95
CA THR A 498 -7.69 -15.11 35.72
C THR A 498 -9.20 -15.34 35.60
N ILE A 499 -9.79 -14.83 34.52
CA ILE A 499 -11.19 -15.05 34.14
C ILE A 499 -11.21 -16.10 33.04
N THR A 500 -12.02 -17.15 33.21
CA THR A 500 -12.20 -18.17 32.18
C THR A 500 -13.41 -17.81 31.34
N LEU A 501 -13.22 -17.67 30.03
CA LEU A 501 -14.27 -17.49 29.03
C LEU A 501 -14.56 -18.85 28.40
N SER A 502 -15.82 -19.22 28.29
CA SER A 502 -16.26 -20.51 27.73
C SER A 502 -17.35 -20.28 26.70
N ALA A 503 -17.43 -21.17 25.71
CA ALA A 503 -18.51 -21.15 24.73
C ALA A 503 -18.95 -22.57 24.36
N THR A 504 -20.23 -22.70 24.04
CA THR A 504 -20.73 -23.86 23.31
C THR A 504 -21.17 -23.40 21.93
N ALA A 505 -20.81 -24.17 20.90
CA ALA A 505 -21.19 -23.87 19.54
C ALA A 505 -21.54 -25.14 18.76
N SER A 506 -22.54 -25.04 17.89
CA SER A 506 -22.98 -26.16 17.05
C SER A 506 -23.46 -25.67 15.69
N ASP A 507 -23.32 -26.52 14.70
CA ASP A 507 -23.68 -26.26 13.31
C ASP A 507 -24.11 -27.59 12.64
N ASN A 508 -24.83 -27.53 11.53
CA ASN A 508 -25.30 -28.71 10.78
C ASN A 508 -24.17 -29.52 10.13
N VAL A 509 -23.06 -28.88 9.76
CA VAL A 509 -21.86 -29.57 9.25
C VAL A 509 -20.77 -29.59 10.31
N GLY A 510 -20.50 -28.45 10.95
CA GLY A 510 -19.55 -28.39 12.05
C GLY A 510 -18.91 -27.02 12.23
N VAL A 511 -18.49 -26.74 13.47
CA VAL A 511 -17.81 -25.50 13.84
C VAL A 511 -16.30 -25.70 13.73
N THR A 512 -15.60 -24.81 13.03
CA THR A 512 -14.15 -24.81 12.86
C THR A 512 -13.42 -24.03 13.95
N LYS A 513 -14.03 -22.95 14.46
CA LYS A 513 -13.50 -22.19 15.59
C LYS A 513 -14.55 -21.33 16.28
N VAL A 514 -14.26 -20.93 17.52
CA VAL A 514 -14.96 -19.90 18.27
C VAL A 514 -13.99 -18.79 18.65
N GLU A 515 -14.37 -17.54 18.37
CA GLU A 515 -13.66 -16.33 18.81
C GLU A 515 -14.37 -15.70 20.01
N PHE A 516 -13.61 -15.19 20.98
CA PHE A 516 -14.12 -14.53 22.18
C PHE A 516 -13.81 -13.03 22.16
N TYR A 517 -14.85 -12.22 22.30
CA TYR A 517 -14.78 -10.76 22.30
C TYR A 517 -15.20 -10.21 23.66
N VAL A 518 -14.41 -9.28 24.21
CA VAL A 518 -14.77 -8.52 25.41
C VAL A 518 -14.88 -7.04 25.06
N ASP A 519 -16.03 -6.43 25.34
CA ASP A 519 -16.38 -5.05 24.97
C ASP A 519 -16.16 -4.73 23.49
N GLY A 520 -16.46 -5.71 22.64
CA GLY A 520 -16.27 -5.62 21.19
C GLY A 520 -14.83 -5.85 20.70
N ALA A 521 -13.85 -6.04 21.60
CA ALA A 521 -12.47 -6.32 21.24
C ALA A 521 -12.16 -7.84 21.29
N LEU A 522 -11.54 -8.38 20.24
CA LEU A 522 -11.12 -9.78 20.18
C LEU A 522 -10.04 -10.06 21.24
N LYS A 523 -10.27 -11.07 22.08
CA LYS A 523 -9.30 -11.53 23.10
C LYS A 523 -8.58 -12.81 22.69
N GLY A 524 -9.21 -13.66 21.88
CA GLY A 524 -8.60 -14.90 21.40
C GLY A 524 -9.62 -15.80 20.72
N SER A 525 -9.17 -16.99 20.33
CA SER A 525 -9.98 -18.00 19.64
C SER A 525 -9.59 -19.41 20.06
N ASP A 526 -10.55 -20.32 20.06
CA ASP A 526 -10.33 -21.75 20.26
C ASP A 526 -10.94 -22.54 19.10
N ALA A 527 -10.21 -23.51 18.58
CA ALA A 527 -10.62 -24.36 17.47
C ALA A 527 -11.12 -25.75 17.94
N THR A 528 -11.03 -26.05 19.24
CA THR A 528 -11.36 -27.39 19.77
C THR A 528 -12.49 -27.30 20.80
N SER A 529 -13.58 -28.04 20.60
CA SER A 529 -14.64 -28.16 21.61
C SER A 529 -14.21 -29.08 22.76
N PRO A 530 -14.46 -28.73 24.05
CA PRO A 530 -15.20 -27.57 24.53
C PRO A 530 -14.37 -26.26 24.44
N TYR A 531 -14.96 -25.24 23.80
CA TYR A 531 -14.25 -23.99 23.51
C TYR A 531 -14.04 -23.16 24.78
N SER A 532 -12.79 -22.84 25.09
CA SER A 532 -12.47 -22.02 26.25
C SER A 532 -11.17 -21.24 26.09
N MET A 533 -11.08 -20.09 26.75
CA MET A 533 -9.84 -19.36 26.91
C MET A 533 -9.75 -18.68 28.27
N THR A 534 -8.53 -18.42 28.73
CA THR A 534 -8.27 -17.62 29.93
C THR A 534 -7.94 -16.17 29.57
N LEU A 535 -8.45 -15.24 30.36
CA LEU A 535 -8.23 -13.80 30.27
C LEU A 535 -7.59 -13.29 31.56
N ASP A 536 -6.46 -12.59 31.46
CA ASP A 536 -5.88 -11.85 32.58
C ASP A 536 -6.72 -10.59 32.84
N SER A 537 -7.39 -10.54 34.00
CA SER A 537 -8.30 -9.46 34.35
C SER A 537 -7.61 -8.12 34.59
N THR A 538 -6.28 -8.10 34.79
CA THR A 538 -5.52 -6.85 34.93
C THR A 538 -5.39 -6.08 33.62
N THR A 539 -5.70 -6.74 32.49
CA THR A 539 -5.81 -6.10 31.16
C THR A 539 -7.12 -5.33 30.97
N LEU A 540 -8.04 -5.42 31.93
CA LEU A 540 -9.32 -4.72 31.95
C LEU A 540 -9.40 -3.77 33.16
N SER A 541 -10.13 -2.67 33.00
CA SER A 541 -10.49 -1.79 34.12
C SER A 541 -11.41 -2.51 35.11
N ASN A 542 -11.43 -2.10 36.37
CA ASN A 542 -12.48 -2.57 37.28
C ASN A 542 -13.85 -2.01 36.84
N GLY A 543 -14.89 -2.85 36.83
CA GLY A 543 -16.21 -2.46 36.38
C GLY A 543 -16.95 -3.56 35.63
N SER A 544 -18.05 -3.19 34.97
CA SER A 544 -18.84 -4.11 34.14
C SER A 544 -18.24 -4.22 32.74
N HIS A 545 -18.21 -5.44 32.22
CA HIS A 545 -17.73 -5.81 30.90
C HIS A 545 -18.74 -6.72 30.20
N THR A 546 -18.61 -6.87 28.89
CA THR A 546 -19.49 -7.69 28.06
C THR A 546 -18.71 -8.71 27.26
N LEU A 547 -19.15 -9.98 27.28
CA LEU A 547 -18.58 -11.10 26.52
C LEU A 547 -19.51 -11.49 25.36
N VAL A 548 -18.93 -11.67 24.17
CA VAL A 548 -19.61 -12.27 23.01
C VAL A 548 -18.71 -13.34 22.41
N ALA A 549 -19.28 -14.51 22.10
CA ALA A 549 -18.61 -15.56 21.34
C ALA A 549 -19.10 -15.57 19.89
N LYS A 550 -18.19 -15.73 18.92
CA LYS A 550 -18.51 -15.91 17.49
C LYS A 550 -18.04 -17.27 17.01
N ALA A 551 -18.95 -18.12 16.57
CA ALA A 551 -18.65 -19.43 16.00
C ALA A 551 -18.60 -19.37 14.47
N TYR A 552 -17.63 -20.06 13.89
CA TYR A 552 -17.36 -20.14 12.46
C TYR A 552 -17.47 -21.60 12.01
N ASP A 553 -18.06 -21.87 10.86
CA ASP A 553 -18.02 -23.19 10.22
C ASP A 553 -16.91 -23.27 9.14
N ALA A 554 -16.88 -24.35 8.38
CA ALA A 554 -15.95 -24.52 7.26
C ALA A 554 -16.39 -23.80 5.97
N ALA A 555 -17.65 -23.41 5.89
CA ALA A 555 -18.23 -22.69 4.75
C ALA A 555 -18.10 -21.15 4.87
N GLY A 556 -17.65 -20.65 6.03
CA GLY A 556 -17.46 -19.24 6.32
C GLY A 556 -18.69 -18.56 6.95
N ASN A 557 -19.72 -19.31 7.30
CA ASN A 557 -20.87 -18.77 8.02
C ASN A 557 -20.48 -18.44 9.47
N VAL A 558 -21.08 -17.37 10.02
CA VAL A 558 -20.74 -16.85 11.34
C VAL A 558 -21.98 -16.68 12.21
N GLY A 559 -22.00 -17.38 13.34
CA GLY A 559 -23.00 -17.23 14.40
C GLY A 559 -22.43 -16.45 15.58
N SER A 560 -23.23 -15.57 16.20
CA SER A 560 -22.83 -14.86 17.43
C SER A 560 -23.72 -15.24 18.60
N SER A 561 -23.16 -15.33 19.81
CA SER A 561 -23.93 -15.48 21.04
C SER A 561 -24.66 -14.19 21.41
N SER A 562 -25.61 -14.28 22.34
CA SER A 562 -26.04 -13.11 23.12
C SER A 562 -24.87 -12.56 23.93
N SER A 563 -24.91 -11.26 24.23
CA SER A 563 -23.94 -10.62 25.14
C SER A 563 -24.14 -11.09 26.57
N VAL A 564 -23.05 -11.48 27.24
CA VAL A 564 -23.04 -11.86 28.66
C VAL A 564 -22.30 -10.79 29.45
N ALA A 565 -22.95 -10.21 30.46
CA ALA A 565 -22.34 -9.19 31.30
C ALA A 565 -21.61 -9.81 32.49
N PHE A 566 -20.37 -9.39 32.73
CA PHE A 566 -19.56 -9.82 33.87
C PHE A 566 -18.83 -8.64 34.51
N SER A 567 -18.29 -8.83 35.71
CA SER A 567 -17.58 -7.76 36.44
C SER A 567 -16.13 -8.11 36.72
N VAL A 568 -15.27 -7.12 36.57
CA VAL A 568 -13.85 -7.18 36.94
C VAL A 568 -13.64 -6.37 38.21
N SER A 569 -12.96 -6.96 39.19
CA SER A 569 -12.63 -6.40 40.49
C SER A 569 -11.22 -6.79 40.91
N ASN A 570 -10.23 -6.24 40.22
CA ASN A 570 -8.83 -6.29 40.64
C ASN A 570 -8.62 -5.53 41.95
N ALA A 571 -7.76 -6.06 42.84
CA ALA A 571 -7.36 -5.33 44.03
C ALA A 571 -6.56 -4.08 43.65
N VAL A 572 -6.97 -2.91 44.14
CA VAL A 572 -6.22 -1.66 44.00
C VAL A 572 -5.26 -1.55 45.18
N ILE A 573 -3.94 -1.58 44.93
CA ILE A 573 -2.93 -1.47 45.99
C ILE A 573 -2.61 0.02 46.19
N GLU A 574 -3.16 0.65 47.22
CA GLU A 574 -2.73 1.99 47.63
C GLU A 574 -1.42 1.89 48.43
N THR A 575 -0.40 2.63 48.01
CA THR A 575 0.91 2.66 48.68
C THR A 575 1.11 4.02 49.35
N GLU A 576 1.41 4.03 50.66
CA GLU A 576 1.89 5.21 51.36
C GLU A 576 3.36 5.46 51.00
N LEU A 577 3.65 6.66 50.51
CA LEU A 577 4.98 7.04 50.04
C LEU A 577 5.70 7.98 51.02
N VAL A 578 4.98 8.66 51.93
CA VAL A 578 5.58 9.45 53.00
C VAL A 578 5.99 8.53 54.15
N GLN A 579 7.25 8.62 54.55
CA GLN A 579 7.75 7.97 55.76
C GLN A 579 7.71 8.95 56.94
N ASN A 580 7.31 8.46 58.11
CA ASN A 580 7.25 9.25 59.34
C ASN A 580 6.45 10.56 59.19
N GLY A 581 5.29 10.48 58.54
CA GLY A 581 4.43 11.62 58.23
C GLY A 581 3.83 12.34 59.44
N GLY A 582 3.57 11.61 60.52
CA GLY A 582 3.18 12.15 61.83
C GLY A 582 4.36 12.47 62.75
N PHE A 583 5.59 12.44 62.23
CA PHE A 583 6.80 12.89 62.95
C PHE A 583 7.20 12.15 64.25
N GLU A 584 6.50 11.08 64.65
CA GLU A 584 6.75 10.34 65.90
C GLU A 584 8.15 9.71 66.03
N SER A 585 8.91 9.62 64.93
CA SER A 585 10.34 9.24 64.95
C SER A 585 11.28 10.45 64.94
N GLY A 586 10.83 11.60 65.45
CA GLY A 586 11.54 12.87 65.36
C GLY A 586 11.78 13.29 63.91
N ALA A 587 12.91 13.95 63.64
CA ALA A 587 13.28 14.39 62.29
C ALA A 587 13.71 13.26 61.34
N SER A 588 13.61 11.98 61.75
CA SER A 588 13.96 10.85 60.87
C SER A 588 13.15 10.92 59.57
N TYR A 589 13.81 10.69 58.43
CA TYR A 589 13.25 10.80 57.08
C TYR A 589 12.87 12.21 56.61
N TRP A 590 13.02 13.23 57.45
CA TRP A 590 12.75 14.62 57.12
C TRP A 590 14.04 15.43 57.14
N THR A 591 14.25 16.22 56.08
CA THR A 591 15.27 17.29 56.11
C THR A 591 14.58 18.57 56.50
N ALA A 592 14.85 19.06 57.71
CA ALA A 592 14.19 20.24 58.26
C ALA A 592 15.17 21.14 59.01
N THR A 593 14.78 22.40 59.24
CA THR A 593 15.50 23.30 60.15
C THR A 593 15.65 22.64 61.53
N SER A 594 16.82 22.78 62.15
CA SER A 594 17.10 22.17 63.45
C SER A 594 16.09 22.63 64.49
N GLY A 595 15.37 21.69 65.09
CA GLY A 595 14.33 21.96 66.10
C GLY A 595 12.91 22.11 65.54
N ALA A 596 12.73 22.20 64.23
CA ALA A 596 11.42 22.32 63.60
C ALA A 596 10.52 21.10 63.85
N VAL A 597 11.07 19.88 63.82
CA VAL A 597 10.34 18.68 64.26
C VAL A 597 10.50 18.53 65.77
N THR A 598 9.39 18.68 66.51
CA THR A 598 9.40 18.86 67.96
C THR A 598 8.23 18.15 68.65
N ASN A 599 8.44 17.71 69.89
CA ASN A 599 7.41 17.18 70.78
C ASN A 599 7.02 18.17 71.89
N SER A 600 7.26 19.47 71.66
CA SER A 600 6.82 20.52 72.59
C SER A 600 5.32 20.40 72.90
N SER A 601 4.97 20.47 74.18
CA SER A 601 3.56 20.49 74.62
C SER A 601 2.84 21.80 74.26
N THR A 602 3.58 22.83 73.85
CA THR A 602 3.01 24.07 73.33
C THR A 602 2.46 23.80 71.94
N TYR A 603 1.15 24.04 71.79
CA TYR A 603 0.32 23.57 70.68
C TYR A 603 0.39 22.05 70.51
N VAL A 604 -0.61 21.34 71.03
CA VAL A 604 -0.66 19.86 70.94
C VAL A 604 -0.64 19.44 69.46
N ALA A 605 0.08 18.38 69.13
CA ALA A 605 0.07 17.74 67.82
C ALA A 605 -1.36 17.33 67.41
N HIS A 606 -1.61 17.16 66.12
CA HIS A 606 -2.91 16.69 65.64
C HIS A 606 -3.14 15.23 66.07
N ALA A 607 -2.12 14.39 65.91
CA ALA A 607 -2.08 13.02 66.42
C ALA A 607 -0.71 12.73 67.03
N GLY A 608 -0.64 11.76 67.95
CA GLY A 608 0.63 11.43 68.60
C GLY A 608 1.19 12.54 69.50
N THR A 609 2.51 12.73 69.48
CA THR A 609 3.24 13.64 70.36
C THR A 609 4.18 14.59 69.64
N TYR A 610 4.53 14.32 68.38
CA TYR A 610 5.42 15.17 67.57
C TYR A 610 4.63 15.94 66.52
N LYS A 611 5.19 17.08 66.10
CA LYS A 611 4.70 17.88 64.97
C LYS A 611 5.88 18.57 64.30
N MET A 612 5.70 19.03 63.07
CA MET A 612 6.58 20.02 62.48
C MET A 612 6.04 21.41 62.79
N TRP A 613 6.83 22.21 63.51
CA TRP A 613 6.55 23.59 63.84
C TRP A 613 7.58 24.45 63.11
N LEU A 614 7.08 25.26 62.16
CA LEU A 614 7.85 26.28 61.47
C LEU A 614 7.46 27.67 61.99
N ASP A 615 8.46 28.51 62.17
CA ASP A 615 8.42 29.87 62.67
C ASP A 615 7.87 29.99 64.11
N GLY A 616 7.24 31.11 64.47
CA GLY A 616 6.74 31.42 65.82
C GLY A 616 7.65 32.30 66.68
N TYR A 617 8.60 33.02 66.08
CA TYR A 617 9.61 33.80 66.80
C TYR A 617 9.26 35.28 66.94
N GLY A 618 8.48 35.83 66.00
CA GLY A 618 8.18 37.25 65.91
C GLY A 618 9.39 38.09 65.47
N THR A 619 10.27 37.49 64.68
CA THR A 619 11.48 38.09 64.10
C THR A 619 11.78 37.44 62.75
N THR A 620 12.45 38.17 61.84
CA THR A 620 12.64 37.70 60.46
C THR A 620 13.39 36.37 60.41
N THR A 621 12.70 35.33 59.97
CA THR A 621 13.19 33.95 59.92
C THR A 621 12.58 33.24 58.71
N THR A 622 13.29 32.24 58.20
CA THR A 622 12.75 31.28 57.24
C THR A 622 13.12 29.88 57.70
N GLU A 623 12.13 29.05 57.96
CA GLU A 623 12.31 27.64 58.31
C GLU A 623 11.72 26.73 57.24
N TYR A 624 12.18 25.48 57.21
CA TYR A 624 11.65 24.52 56.25
C TYR A 624 11.63 23.09 56.79
N GLY A 625 10.86 22.25 56.12
CA GLY A 625 10.89 20.81 56.25
C GLY A 625 10.46 20.12 54.97
N TYR A 626 11.18 19.09 54.54
CA TYR A 626 10.82 18.32 53.36
C TYR A 626 11.24 16.84 53.42
N GLN A 627 10.55 16.03 52.62
CA GLN A 627 10.94 14.67 52.29
C GLN A 627 11.00 14.49 50.76
N THR A 628 11.99 13.73 50.29
CA THR A 628 12.12 13.36 48.86
C THR A 628 11.39 12.05 48.61
N ILE A 629 10.47 12.05 47.64
CA ILE A 629 9.52 10.97 47.38
C ILE A 629 9.51 10.64 45.89
N SER A 630 9.64 9.36 45.54
CA SER A 630 9.48 8.87 44.17
C SER A 630 8.04 8.38 43.96
N ILE A 631 7.31 9.02 43.04
CA ILE A 631 5.97 8.62 42.65
C ILE A 631 6.09 7.58 41.52
N PRO A 632 5.60 6.34 41.69
CA PRO A 632 5.72 5.31 40.66
C PRO A 632 5.14 5.73 39.29
N ALA A 633 5.74 5.24 38.20
CA ALA A 633 5.29 5.58 36.84
C ALA A 633 3.91 4.99 36.51
N GLY A 634 3.57 3.84 37.09
CA GLY A 634 2.28 3.16 36.91
C GLY A 634 1.13 3.74 37.76
N THR A 635 1.39 4.80 38.55
CA THR A 635 0.38 5.41 39.40
C THR A 635 -0.73 6.06 38.58
N THR A 636 -1.97 5.66 38.86
CA THR A 636 -3.19 6.22 38.29
C THR A 636 -3.64 7.47 39.04
N THR A 637 -3.53 7.47 40.37
CA THR A 637 -3.83 8.62 41.24
C THR A 637 -2.79 8.78 42.34
N ALA A 638 -2.34 10.00 42.62
CA ALA A 638 -1.46 10.34 43.73
C ALA A 638 -2.04 11.53 44.51
N THR A 639 -2.27 11.34 45.81
CA THR A 639 -2.90 12.36 46.66
C THR A 639 -2.01 12.70 47.84
N LEU A 640 -1.65 13.97 47.97
CA LEU A 640 -0.98 14.53 49.15
C LEU A 640 -2.02 15.01 50.15
N THR A 641 -1.91 14.59 51.40
CA THR A 641 -2.63 15.17 52.53
C THR A 641 -1.69 15.58 53.65
N PHE A 642 -2.10 16.57 54.44
CA PHE A 642 -1.47 16.94 55.70
C PHE A 642 -2.45 17.75 56.54
N TRP A 643 -2.22 17.81 57.83
CA TRP A 643 -2.96 18.68 58.74
C TRP A 643 -2.14 19.92 59.02
N VAL A 644 -2.79 21.09 58.93
CA VAL A 644 -2.15 22.38 59.24
C VAL A 644 -2.97 23.17 60.25
N ARG A 645 -2.30 23.74 61.24
CA ARG A 645 -2.81 24.77 62.14
C ARG A 645 -1.92 26.00 62.01
N VAL A 646 -2.54 27.18 61.95
CA VAL A 646 -1.84 28.47 61.97
C VAL A 646 -2.24 29.19 63.24
N ASP A 647 -1.27 29.58 64.06
CA ASP A 647 -1.47 30.39 65.27
C ASP A 647 -0.71 31.69 65.09
N SER A 648 -1.30 32.85 65.41
CA SER A 648 -0.66 34.14 65.10
C SER A 648 -1.04 35.24 66.07
N ALA A 649 -0.04 36.01 66.48
CA ALA A 649 -0.16 37.25 67.25
C ALA A 649 -0.56 38.45 66.36
N GLU A 650 -0.50 38.29 65.04
CA GLU A 650 -0.94 39.32 64.09
C GLU A 650 -2.43 39.64 64.22
N THR A 651 -2.76 40.93 64.17
CA THR A 651 -4.15 41.40 64.31
C THR A 651 -4.77 41.86 62.99
N THR A 652 -3.96 41.98 61.94
CA THR A 652 -4.44 42.33 60.60
C THR A 652 -5.40 41.29 60.04
N THR A 653 -6.35 41.74 59.22
CA THR A 653 -7.30 40.88 58.49
C THR A 653 -7.07 40.90 56.98
N SER A 654 -6.11 41.68 56.49
CA SER A 654 -5.90 41.91 55.05
C SER A 654 -4.47 41.69 54.58
N SER A 655 -3.49 41.68 55.47
CA SER A 655 -2.07 41.59 55.11
C SER A 655 -1.50 40.23 55.53
N ALA A 656 -0.93 39.52 54.56
CA ALA A 656 -0.21 38.27 54.76
C ALA A 656 1.27 38.59 54.99
N TYR A 657 1.66 38.83 56.24
CA TYR A 657 3.03 39.18 56.62
C TYR A 657 3.91 37.93 56.68
N ASP A 658 3.41 36.90 57.36
CA ASP A 658 4.08 35.61 57.51
C ASP A 658 3.43 34.59 56.61
N THR A 659 4.22 33.70 56.00
CA THR A 659 3.68 32.72 55.04
C THR A 659 4.26 31.33 55.22
N LEU A 660 3.41 30.32 55.04
CA LEU A 660 3.79 28.93 54.80
C LEU A 660 3.50 28.57 53.35
N LYS A 661 4.53 28.25 52.58
CA LYS A 661 4.38 27.71 51.22
C LYS A 661 4.48 26.19 51.25
N VAL A 662 3.48 25.54 50.65
CA VAL A 662 3.47 24.09 50.42
C VAL A 662 3.76 23.85 48.95
N GLN A 663 4.86 23.18 48.67
CA GLN A 663 5.41 23.07 47.32
C GLN A 663 5.80 21.65 46.99
N LEU A 664 5.71 21.33 45.70
CA LEU A 664 6.51 20.25 45.13
C LEU A 664 7.73 20.86 44.46
N ARG A 665 8.91 20.37 44.82
CA ARG A 665 10.18 20.76 44.21
C ARG A 665 10.84 19.55 43.55
N ASN A 666 11.72 19.75 42.59
CA ASN A 666 12.55 18.65 42.07
C ASN A 666 13.69 18.33 43.05
N SER A 667 14.48 17.29 42.74
CA SER A 667 15.64 16.88 43.54
C SER A 667 16.72 17.95 43.66
N SER A 668 16.79 18.91 42.73
CA SER A 668 17.68 20.08 42.73
C SER A 668 17.09 21.30 43.47
N ASN A 669 15.97 21.12 44.19
CA ASN A 669 15.27 22.17 44.95
C ASN A 669 14.61 23.27 44.10
N THR A 670 14.45 23.07 42.78
CA THR A 670 13.64 23.97 41.95
C THR A 670 12.17 23.75 42.21
N VAL A 671 11.38 24.81 42.40
CA VAL A 671 9.92 24.72 42.56
C VAL A 671 9.29 24.22 41.26
N LEU A 672 8.61 23.08 41.33
CA LEU A 672 7.78 22.55 40.26
C LEU A 672 6.38 23.15 40.32
N THR A 673 5.80 23.21 41.52
CA THR A 673 4.54 23.90 41.78
C THR A 673 4.43 24.34 43.23
N THR A 674 3.64 25.40 43.47
CA THR A 674 3.16 25.77 44.80
C THR A 674 1.71 25.31 44.91
N LEU A 675 1.46 24.31 45.76
CA LEU A 675 0.14 23.72 45.97
C LEU A 675 -0.76 24.64 46.79
N ALA A 676 -0.20 25.32 47.79
CA ALA A 676 -0.88 26.32 48.57
C ALA A 676 0.11 27.28 49.26
N THR A 677 -0.40 28.47 49.59
CA THR A 677 0.24 29.41 50.51
C THR A 677 -0.75 29.70 51.64
N TYR A 678 -0.32 29.44 52.87
CA TYR A 678 -1.02 29.88 54.08
C TYR A 678 -0.28 31.07 54.68
N SER A 679 -0.95 31.83 55.54
CA SER A 679 -0.39 33.02 56.19
C SER A 679 -1.03 33.24 57.56
N ASN A 680 -0.56 34.26 58.27
CA ASN A 680 -1.20 34.78 59.49
C ASN A 680 -2.71 35.06 59.32
N LEU A 681 -3.21 35.32 58.10
CA LEU A 681 -4.64 35.47 57.81
C LEU A 681 -5.44 34.17 57.91
N ASN A 682 -4.77 33.03 57.95
CA ASN A 682 -5.37 31.70 58.12
C ASN A 682 -5.40 31.22 59.57
N LYS A 683 -5.12 32.11 60.54
CA LYS A 683 -5.05 31.76 61.96
C LYS A 683 -6.34 31.11 62.48
N GLY A 684 -6.18 30.08 63.32
CA GLY A 684 -7.28 29.33 63.93
C GLY A 684 -6.79 28.40 65.05
N SER A 685 -7.70 27.98 65.92
CA SER A 685 -7.37 27.17 67.11
C SER A 685 -7.30 25.65 66.85
N SER A 686 -7.63 25.20 65.63
CA SER A 686 -7.71 23.78 65.27
C SER A 686 -6.89 23.45 64.03
N TYR A 687 -6.42 22.21 63.94
CA TYR A 687 -5.86 21.67 62.70
C TYR A 687 -6.94 21.49 61.64
N VAL A 688 -6.57 21.73 60.39
CA VAL A 688 -7.43 21.52 59.21
C VAL A 688 -6.68 20.67 58.21
N GLN A 689 -7.29 19.56 57.79
CA GLN A 689 -6.71 18.72 56.74
C GLN A 689 -6.75 19.43 55.40
N LYS A 690 -5.66 19.29 54.65
CA LYS A 690 -5.50 19.76 53.27
C LYS A 690 -5.24 18.57 52.38
N THR A 691 -5.79 18.63 51.17
CA THR A 691 -5.73 17.53 50.20
C THR A 691 -5.42 18.10 48.83
N PHE A 692 -4.43 17.53 48.14
CA PHE A 692 -4.00 17.94 46.81
C PHE A 692 -3.82 16.73 45.90
N ASP A 693 -4.38 16.81 44.69
CA ASP A 693 -4.06 15.88 43.61
C ASP A 693 -2.70 16.22 43.01
N VAL A 694 -1.78 15.27 43.03
CA VAL A 694 -0.43 15.39 42.49
C VAL A 694 -0.12 14.29 41.48
N SER A 695 -1.15 13.68 40.89
CA SER A 695 -1.04 12.62 39.88
C SER A 695 -0.28 13.04 38.61
N ALA A 696 -0.20 14.35 38.35
CA ALA A 696 0.60 14.93 37.26
C ALA A 696 2.11 14.65 37.40
N TYR A 697 2.59 14.31 38.61
CA TYR A 697 4.00 14.04 38.91
C TYR A 697 4.34 12.54 38.95
N ARG A 698 3.46 11.65 38.46
CA ARG A 698 3.75 10.22 38.34
C ARG A 698 5.02 9.96 37.53
N GLY A 699 5.81 8.98 37.96
CA GLY A 699 7.11 8.66 37.37
C GLY A 699 8.24 9.63 37.75
N GLN A 700 7.99 10.64 38.58
CA GLN A 700 9.00 11.62 38.99
C GLN A 700 9.39 11.44 40.46
N THR A 701 10.60 11.90 40.79
CA THR A 701 11.05 12.07 42.17
C THR A 701 10.94 13.54 42.57
N VAL A 702 10.09 13.83 43.55
CA VAL A 702 9.74 15.18 44.01
C VAL A 702 10.10 15.35 45.48
N ARG A 703 10.23 16.59 45.93
CA ARG A 703 10.29 16.95 47.35
C ARG A 703 8.93 17.52 47.75
N VAL A 704 8.27 16.90 48.73
CA VAL A 704 7.13 17.52 49.44
C VAL A 704 7.73 18.51 50.43
N TYR A 705 7.61 19.80 50.13
CA TYR A 705 8.38 20.86 50.78
C TYR A 705 7.46 21.87 51.46
N PHE A 706 7.74 22.13 52.73
CA PHE A 706 7.10 23.16 53.55
C PHE A 706 8.12 24.25 53.86
N GLU A 707 7.80 25.50 53.54
CA GLU A 707 8.65 26.67 53.78
C GLU A 707 7.87 27.72 54.56
N GLY A 708 8.24 27.92 55.83
CA GLY A 708 7.76 28.99 56.68
C GLY A 708 8.64 30.23 56.53
N SER A 709 8.04 31.41 56.53
CA SER A 709 8.75 32.68 56.55
C SER A 709 8.00 33.66 57.43
N GLU A 710 8.71 34.23 58.40
CA GLU A 710 8.26 35.31 59.27
C GLU A 710 8.90 36.64 58.90
N ASP A 711 8.16 37.73 59.11
CA ASP A 711 8.66 39.09 58.98
C ASP A 711 9.33 39.59 60.29
N SER A 712 9.65 40.89 60.39
CA SER A 712 10.42 41.44 61.52
C SER A 712 9.65 41.59 62.85
N SER A 713 8.35 41.32 62.93
CA SER A 713 7.55 41.56 64.14
C SER A 713 6.28 40.72 64.24
N LEU A 714 5.86 40.36 65.47
CA LEU A 714 4.69 39.52 65.79
C LEU A 714 4.82 38.09 65.24
N ALA A 715 4.57 37.09 66.09
CA ALA A 715 4.82 35.70 65.74
C ALA A 715 3.64 35.06 65.00
N THR A 716 3.95 34.21 64.02
CA THR A 716 3.01 33.28 63.39
C THR A 716 3.61 31.87 63.35
N SER A 717 3.01 30.95 64.10
CA SER A 717 3.40 29.54 64.13
C SER A 717 2.64 28.73 63.09
N PHE A 718 3.37 28.05 62.20
CA PHE A 718 2.82 27.09 61.26
C PHE A 718 3.09 25.66 61.73
N LEU A 719 2.01 24.98 62.09
CA LEU A 719 2.07 23.65 62.70
C LEU A 719 1.53 22.63 61.70
N LEU A 720 2.38 21.67 61.32
CA LEU A 720 2.10 20.62 60.36
C LEU A 720 2.16 19.26 61.03
N ASP A 721 1.25 18.38 60.65
CA ASP A 721 1.18 17.02 61.18
C ASP A 721 0.53 16.05 60.19
N ASP A 722 0.73 14.75 60.40
CA ASP A 722 0.11 13.65 59.63
C ASP A 722 0.21 13.84 58.10
N VAL A 723 1.42 14.13 57.61
CA VAL A 723 1.69 14.26 56.16
C VAL A 723 1.64 12.88 55.50
N SER A 724 0.86 12.73 54.43
CA SER A 724 0.65 11.46 53.73
C SER A 724 0.64 11.69 52.22
N LEU A 725 1.31 10.82 51.45
CA LEU A 725 1.23 10.79 50.00
C LEU A 725 0.87 9.39 49.55
N ARG A 726 -0.39 9.18 49.19
CA ARG A 726 -0.89 7.87 48.74
C ARG A 726 -0.94 7.79 47.23
N ALA A 727 -0.33 6.74 46.67
CA ALA A 727 -0.36 6.44 45.24
C ALA A 727 -1.16 5.15 44.99
N LYS A 728 -2.01 5.16 43.96
CA LYS A 728 -2.83 4.01 43.53
C LYS A 728 -2.48 3.53 42.13
#